data_AF-A0A9D5QP56-F1
#
_entry.id   AF-A0A9D5QP56-F1
#
_cell.length_a   1.000
_cell.length_b   1.000
_cell.length_c   1.000
_cell.angle_alpha   90.00
_cell.angle_beta   90.00
_cell.angle_gamma   90.00
#
_symmetry.space_group_name_H-M   'P 1'
#
loop_
_entity.id
_entity.type
_entity.pdbx_description
1 polymer ?
#
loop_
_entity_poly.entity_id
_entity_poly.type
_entity_poly.pdbx_seq_one_letter_code
_entity_poly.pdbx_strand_id
1 'polypeptide(L)'
;MKQFNYLPFIALSMFVVGISSCSDDVISTDNIDYSLPQGTAIDAIENYAHSFPMEIKADGEWNIQYDYTKGGQICYTVPDKGVGDATVQVYVYDNGTEQRRENILYIVDSRTDEVKQEITLIQKSLADNDNNEISEMVEGARRLGIGYGYNTLGQFADANSVATNAIVDYRYVNEDNKLTTSGVQVKYESDTYTGSTASELSNKLSASFNLEVKYCGFKGEVGASFNMNDYSSNETEYAIGYVDVAQQVLTLEMGAADIIANYMSDKAYNDLNGLEIVGRRKNVPSDYPSTYEGIQKLVKAYGTHLVTQARVGGRLKYVTTIDVSKIEGEYDLEAFAKCSYKNSFVKVSGEVADTLKQSYQQNASHCKTTVLVQGGKSDKAMAITTAKSDSDREKAVQSWTSTLTDEANQTIVGLTENGLIPLWELVDTTLPGGVERRNMIKDYIQGTQIENDYTTSGMNYISGTTVHIDNVPSFESNYGSTLIKDVYNGAQWVGRICNEYIPLLDRKNRVSIIYPVLNNQPKYNMGIYLGDATHKPAKVCWNGSKLSITELSDAAYKNNSKVYIRGKNVTLTTDAKSTVRANIEDRKLTLGDWSYGLVKIMDKIWTKLNYRDQTGSDGTFYKGWWSDYSTSFGFTLYAVRQPSFPPIGCKVPKSSDYQNIIDYLVKNGLNGSEISDAFIGNEGVLGYRAIRHDNGADKVDYWTSDEGADPMMVRVETGKRTIAVIPADKSSIDKKAQDKNIGAHNPVRFILN
;
A
#
# COMPACT_ATOMS: atom_id res chain seq x y z
N MET A 1 -63.29 66.01 -42.21
CA MET A 1 -63.72 67.43 -42.17
C MET A 1 -65.09 67.48 -41.50
N LYS A 2 -65.19 67.92 -40.23
CA LYS A 2 -66.43 67.99 -39.40
C LYS A 2 -67.20 66.64 -39.19
N GLN A 3 -67.93 66.39 -38.11
CA GLN A 3 -67.75 66.69 -36.67
C GLN A 3 -68.87 65.95 -35.88
N PHE A 4 -68.56 65.37 -34.71
CA PHE A 4 -69.53 65.00 -33.63
C PHE A 4 -70.59 63.90 -33.95
N ASN A 5 -71.23 63.21 -32.98
CA ASN A 5 -71.19 63.29 -31.51
C ASN A 5 -71.64 61.98 -30.77
N TYR A 6 -71.43 61.96 -29.45
CA TYR A 6 -72.13 61.18 -28.38
C TYR A 6 -71.86 59.67 -28.09
N LEU A 7 -72.09 59.39 -26.80
CA LEU A 7 -72.03 58.18 -25.95
C LEU A 7 -73.47 57.58 -25.75
N PRO A 8 -73.74 56.54 -24.91
CA PRO A 8 -73.07 55.23 -24.69
C PRO A 8 -74.08 54.06 -24.32
N PHE A 9 -73.59 53.00 -23.64
CA PHE A 9 -74.26 52.08 -22.67
C PHE A 9 -75.35 51.05 -23.07
N ILE A 10 -74.95 49.76 -22.97
CA ILE A 10 -75.53 48.62 -22.21
C ILE A 10 -77.05 48.57 -21.89
N ALA A 11 -77.70 47.44 -22.23
CA ALA A 11 -78.78 46.66 -21.54
C ALA A 11 -79.67 45.93 -22.60
N LEU A 12 -80.44 44.85 -22.36
CA LEU A 12 -80.72 44.02 -21.17
C LEU A 12 -80.95 42.55 -21.58
N SER A 13 -80.96 41.62 -20.61
CA SER A 13 -81.28 40.19 -20.73
C SER A 13 -82.78 39.85 -20.91
N MET A 14 -83.11 38.62 -21.35
CA MET A 14 -84.45 38.03 -21.20
C MET A 14 -84.42 36.50 -21.00
N PHE A 15 -85.42 35.97 -20.27
CA PHE A 15 -85.56 34.63 -19.68
C PHE A 15 -87.08 34.41 -19.43
N VAL A 16 -87.72 33.24 -19.30
CA VAL A 16 -87.42 31.77 -19.21
C VAL A 16 -88.53 31.05 -20.08
N VAL A 17 -88.80 29.75 -20.24
CA VAL A 17 -88.53 28.42 -19.63
C VAL A 17 -88.61 27.34 -20.75
N GLY A 18 -88.15 26.11 -20.52
CA GLY A 18 -88.25 24.99 -21.48
C GLY A 18 -88.23 23.55 -20.90
N ILE A 19 -88.77 23.38 -19.69
CA ILE A 19 -89.14 22.15 -18.94
C ILE A 19 -89.10 20.81 -19.73
N SER A 20 -88.59 19.64 -19.27
CA SER A 20 -87.60 19.22 -18.23
C SER A 20 -87.40 17.70 -18.36
N SER A 21 -86.24 17.16 -17.94
CA SER A 21 -86.13 15.78 -17.44
C SER A 21 -85.02 15.69 -16.39
N CYS A 22 -85.35 15.28 -15.17
CA CYS A 22 -84.36 15.18 -14.09
C CYS A 22 -83.74 13.78 -14.06
N SER A 23 -82.41 13.74 -14.06
CA SER A 23 -81.62 12.73 -13.37
C SER A 23 -80.40 13.48 -12.83
N ASP A 24 -80.37 13.71 -11.52
CA ASP A 24 -79.22 14.35 -10.88
C ASP A 24 -78.07 13.34 -10.81
N ASP A 25 -77.01 13.62 -11.57
CA ASP A 25 -75.65 13.25 -11.21
C ASP A 25 -74.80 14.49 -11.42
N VAL A 26 -74.40 15.13 -10.31
CA VAL A 26 -73.36 16.17 -10.37
C VAL A 26 -72.05 15.45 -10.65
N ILE A 27 -71.54 15.59 -11.88
CA ILE A 27 -70.19 15.15 -12.21
C ILE A 27 -69.23 15.96 -11.34
N SER A 28 -68.77 15.35 -10.25
CA SER A 28 -67.64 15.85 -9.51
C SER A 28 -66.44 15.84 -10.46
N THR A 29 -65.95 17.02 -10.79
CA THR A 29 -64.68 17.17 -11.49
C THR A 29 -63.61 17.09 -10.42
N ASP A 30 -63.24 15.86 -10.07
CA ASP A 30 -62.29 15.56 -9.01
C ASP A 30 -60.93 16.16 -9.38
N ASN A 31 -60.70 17.37 -8.89
CA ASN A 31 -59.52 18.18 -9.19
C ASN A 31 -58.36 17.63 -8.38
N ILE A 32 -57.41 16.99 -9.08
CA ILE A 32 -56.09 16.66 -8.53
C ILE A 32 -55.10 17.68 -9.12
N ASP A 33 -54.44 18.43 -8.26
CA ASP A 33 -53.47 19.47 -8.58
C ASP A 33 -52.24 19.32 -7.67
N TYR A 34 -51.12 19.96 -8.01
CA TYR A 34 -49.88 19.87 -7.25
C TYR A 34 -49.15 21.21 -7.15
N SER A 35 -48.30 21.35 -6.13
CA SER A 35 -47.36 22.48 -6.04
C SER A 35 -46.01 22.05 -5.49
N LEU A 36 -44.97 22.75 -5.90
CA LEU A 36 -43.57 22.49 -5.55
C LEU A 36 -42.96 23.69 -4.81
N PRO A 37 -41.91 23.48 -4.00
CA PRO A 37 -41.15 24.55 -3.36
C PRO A 37 -40.67 25.62 -4.34
N GLN A 38 -40.68 26.86 -3.89
CA GLN A 38 -40.23 27.99 -4.69
C GLN A 38 -38.74 27.87 -5.02
N GLY A 39 -38.44 27.47 -6.26
CA GLY A 39 -37.08 27.28 -6.76
C GLY A 39 -36.76 25.84 -7.24
N THR A 40 -37.68 24.87 -7.08
CA THR A 40 -37.49 23.51 -7.61
C THR A 40 -37.48 23.51 -9.15
N ALA A 41 -36.29 23.42 -9.76
CA ALA A 41 -36.10 23.40 -11.21
C ALA A 41 -36.31 21.98 -11.77
N ILE A 42 -37.56 21.59 -12.02
CA ILE A 42 -37.92 20.26 -12.55
C ILE A 42 -37.38 20.00 -13.97
N ASP A 43 -37.00 21.04 -14.70
CA ASP A 43 -36.35 21.01 -16.02
C ASP A 43 -34.81 20.99 -15.97
N ALA A 44 -34.23 21.08 -14.76
CA ALA A 44 -32.79 21.07 -14.52
C ALA A 44 -32.43 20.46 -13.15
N ILE A 45 -33.08 19.35 -12.78
CA ILE A 45 -32.88 18.65 -11.50
C ILE A 45 -31.42 18.24 -11.35
N GLU A 46 -30.86 18.42 -10.15
CA GLU A 46 -29.46 18.13 -9.87
C GLU A 46 -29.08 16.66 -10.13
N ASN A 47 -27.83 16.41 -10.54
CA ASN A 47 -27.36 15.07 -10.92
C ASN A 47 -27.01 14.16 -9.72
N TYR A 48 -27.16 14.65 -8.49
CA TYR A 48 -26.93 13.90 -7.25
C TYR A 48 -28.23 13.64 -6.46
N ALA A 49 -28.22 12.59 -5.64
CA ALA A 49 -29.36 12.21 -4.82
C ALA A 49 -29.72 13.25 -3.74
N HIS A 50 -30.96 13.72 -3.77
CA HIS A 50 -31.55 14.69 -2.84
C HIS A 50 -33.07 14.48 -2.73
N SER A 51 -33.79 15.24 -1.91
CA SER A 51 -35.26 15.18 -1.86
C SER A 51 -35.91 16.54 -1.60
N PHE A 52 -37.16 16.69 -2.04
CA PHE A 52 -37.99 17.88 -1.86
C PHE A 52 -39.47 17.48 -1.67
N PRO A 53 -40.26 18.22 -0.87
CA PRO A 53 -41.70 17.98 -0.77
C PRO A 53 -42.43 18.45 -2.03
N MET A 54 -43.59 17.85 -2.28
CA MET A 54 -44.59 18.20 -3.28
C MET A 54 -45.96 18.16 -2.60
N GLU A 55 -46.68 19.27 -2.58
CA GLU A 55 -48.02 19.31 -1.98
C GLU A 55 -49.06 18.93 -3.04
N ILE A 56 -49.74 17.81 -2.85
CA ILE A 56 -50.90 17.40 -3.65
C ILE A 56 -52.17 18.01 -3.05
N LYS A 57 -53.03 18.53 -3.92
CA LYS A 57 -54.40 18.94 -3.62
C LYS A 57 -55.36 18.04 -4.37
N ALA A 58 -56.27 17.38 -3.66
CA ALA A 58 -57.14 16.37 -4.24
C ALA A 58 -58.47 16.27 -3.49
N ASP A 59 -59.56 15.97 -4.22
CA ASP A 59 -60.87 15.62 -3.67
C ASP A 59 -61.20 14.14 -3.99
N GLY A 60 -60.28 13.24 -3.66
CA GLY A 60 -60.39 11.82 -4.01
C GLY A 60 -59.14 10.99 -3.68
N GLU A 61 -59.17 9.73 -4.12
CA GLU A 61 -58.03 8.81 -4.04
C GLU A 61 -57.08 9.05 -5.22
N TRP A 62 -55.78 9.14 -4.95
CA TRP A 62 -54.76 9.44 -5.95
C TRP A 62 -53.55 8.53 -5.82
N ASN A 63 -52.86 8.26 -6.93
CA ASN A 63 -51.55 7.62 -6.92
C ASN A 63 -50.64 8.14 -8.03
N ILE A 64 -49.34 7.91 -7.85
CA ILE A 64 -48.28 8.37 -8.73
C ILE A 64 -47.82 7.22 -9.64
N GLN A 65 -47.63 7.51 -10.92
CA GLN A 65 -47.10 6.58 -11.94
C GLN A 65 -45.95 7.23 -12.71
N TYR A 66 -45.14 6.43 -13.41
CA TYR A 66 -43.90 6.90 -14.06
C TYR A 66 -43.76 6.39 -15.51
N ASP A 67 -43.19 7.21 -16.40
CA ASP A 67 -42.87 6.86 -17.79
C ASP A 67 -41.35 6.83 -18.03
N TYR A 68 -40.84 5.64 -18.36
CA TYR A 68 -39.42 5.39 -18.63
C TYR A 68 -39.07 5.37 -20.13
N THR A 69 -39.98 5.79 -21.01
CA THR A 69 -39.80 5.69 -22.48
C THR A 69 -38.63 6.52 -23.02
N LYS A 70 -38.15 7.52 -22.27
CA LYS A 70 -37.04 8.42 -22.65
C LYS A 70 -35.80 8.33 -21.76
N GLY A 71 -35.81 7.51 -20.71
CA GLY A 71 -34.73 7.44 -19.75
C GLY A 71 -35.06 6.54 -18.56
N GLY A 72 -34.03 6.19 -17.78
CA GLY A 72 -34.21 5.50 -16.51
C GLY A 72 -34.96 6.36 -15.47
N GLN A 73 -35.47 5.70 -14.43
CA GLN A 73 -36.15 6.35 -13.31
C GLN A 73 -35.30 7.47 -12.69
N ILE A 74 -35.86 8.69 -12.62
CA ILE A 74 -35.20 9.86 -12.04
C ILE A 74 -35.49 9.98 -10.53
N CYS A 75 -36.69 9.58 -10.09
CA CYS A 75 -37.11 9.74 -8.70
C CYS A 75 -38.09 8.66 -8.23
N TYR A 76 -38.41 8.70 -6.94
CA TYR A 76 -39.56 8.05 -6.32
C TYR A 76 -40.27 9.03 -5.38
N THR A 77 -41.42 8.63 -4.83
CA THR A 77 -42.30 9.43 -3.98
C THR A 77 -42.74 8.69 -2.72
N VAL A 78 -42.83 9.41 -1.59
CA VAL A 78 -43.39 8.90 -0.32
C VAL A 78 -44.40 9.89 0.26
N PRO A 79 -45.67 9.49 0.48
CA PRO A 79 -46.28 8.27 -0.04
C PRO A 79 -46.47 8.34 -1.57
N ASP A 80 -46.56 7.20 -2.24
CA ASP A 80 -46.83 7.12 -3.69
C ASP A 80 -48.33 7.13 -4.04
N LYS A 81 -49.19 7.14 -3.01
CA LYS A 81 -50.65 7.18 -3.09
C LYS A 81 -51.26 7.78 -1.82
N GLY A 82 -52.47 8.30 -1.91
CA GLY A 82 -53.17 8.86 -0.77
C GLY A 82 -54.63 9.18 -1.07
N VAL A 83 -55.27 9.85 -0.11
CA VAL A 83 -56.67 10.29 -0.20
C VAL A 83 -56.75 11.72 0.31
N GLY A 84 -57.25 12.63 -0.53
CA GLY A 84 -57.27 14.06 -0.23
C GLY A 84 -55.89 14.74 -0.28
N ASP A 85 -55.85 15.97 0.24
CA ASP A 85 -54.64 16.78 0.41
C ASP A 85 -53.51 16.03 1.14
N ALA A 86 -52.30 16.04 0.58
CA ALA A 86 -51.13 15.39 1.17
C ALA A 86 -49.80 16.02 0.76
N THR A 87 -48.84 16.05 1.68
CA THR A 87 -47.43 16.32 1.38
C THR A 87 -46.74 15.02 0.96
N VAL A 88 -46.18 15.00 -0.25
CA VAL A 88 -45.42 13.88 -0.80
C VAL A 88 -43.95 14.26 -0.90
N GLN A 89 -43.06 13.53 -0.24
CA GLN A 89 -41.62 13.72 -0.39
C GLN A 89 -41.14 13.03 -1.67
N VAL A 90 -40.65 13.82 -2.63
CA VAL A 90 -40.00 13.34 -3.86
C VAL A 90 -38.51 13.14 -3.57
N TYR A 91 -37.97 11.98 -3.91
CA TYR A 91 -36.55 11.64 -3.74
C TYR A 91 -35.91 11.34 -5.09
N VAL A 92 -34.84 12.05 -5.42
CA VAL A 92 -34.12 11.97 -6.69
C VAL A 92 -32.97 10.96 -6.58
N TYR A 93 -32.77 10.14 -7.62
CA TYR A 93 -31.62 9.25 -7.78
C TYR A 93 -30.45 9.95 -8.48
N ASP A 94 -29.21 9.57 -8.17
CA ASP A 94 -28.02 10.08 -8.87
C ASP A 94 -28.06 9.79 -10.39
N ASN A 95 -27.57 10.74 -11.21
CA ASN A 95 -27.30 10.59 -12.63
C ASN A 95 -25.80 10.72 -12.92
N GLY A 96 -25.02 9.71 -12.52
CA GLY A 96 -23.60 9.62 -12.85
C GLY A 96 -23.34 9.18 -14.31
N THR A 97 -23.97 9.84 -15.29
CA THR A 97 -23.74 9.62 -16.72
C THR A 97 -23.49 10.94 -17.45
N GLU A 98 -22.86 10.90 -18.62
CA GLU A 98 -22.61 12.09 -19.45
C GLU A 98 -23.87 12.67 -20.12
N GLN A 99 -25.01 11.96 -20.05
CA GLN A 99 -26.26 12.33 -20.72
C GLN A 99 -27.33 12.73 -19.69
N ARG A 100 -28.15 13.73 -20.04
CA ARG A 100 -29.32 14.10 -19.24
C ARG A 100 -30.36 12.99 -19.29
N ARG A 101 -31.10 12.79 -18.20
CA ARG A 101 -32.25 11.87 -18.16
C ARG A 101 -33.54 12.66 -18.31
N GLU A 102 -34.51 12.12 -19.03
CA GLU A 102 -35.90 12.60 -19.06
C GLU A 102 -36.84 11.49 -18.58
N ASN A 103 -37.73 11.80 -17.66
CA ASN A 103 -38.77 10.93 -17.12
C ASN A 103 -40.07 11.73 -16.98
N ILE A 104 -41.22 11.07 -17.05
CA ILE A 104 -42.52 11.73 -16.81
C ILE A 104 -43.16 11.09 -15.59
N LEU A 105 -43.56 11.91 -14.63
CA LEU A 105 -44.34 11.53 -13.46
C LEU A 105 -45.81 11.91 -13.73
N TYR A 106 -46.71 10.94 -13.64
CA TYR A 106 -48.15 11.16 -13.76
C TYR A 106 -48.79 11.09 -12.37
N ILE A 107 -49.66 12.04 -12.03
CA ILE A 107 -50.58 11.89 -10.89
C ILE A 107 -51.93 11.47 -11.46
N VAL A 108 -52.44 10.32 -11.03
CA VAL A 108 -53.68 9.71 -11.52
C VAL A 108 -54.71 9.60 -10.41
N ASP A 109 -55.98 9.58 -10.80
CA ASP A 109 -57.08 9.17 -9.92
C ASP A 109 -57.12 7.64 -9.84
N SER A 110 -56.89 7.10 -8.63
CA SER A 110 -56.76 5.66 -8.40
C SER A 110 -58.04 4.86 -8.68
N ARG A 111 -59.20 5.53 -8.74
CA ARG A 111 -60.50 4.89 -8.99
C ARG A 111 -60.80 4.75 -10.48
N THR A 112 -60.09 5.49 -11.34
CA THR A 112 -60.37 5.60 -12.79
C THR A 112 -59.17 5.30 -13.70
N ASP A 113 -57.93 5.28 -13.17
CA ASP A 113 -56.67 5.28 -13.94
C ASP A 113 -56.52 6.47 -14.91
N GLU A 114 -57.31 7.53 -14.70
CA GLU A 114 -57.22 8.77 -15.48
C GLU A 114 -56.07 9.64 -14.98
N VAL A 115 -55.13 9.94 -15.87
CA VAL A 115 -54.05 10.90 -15.64
C VAL A 115 -54.65 12.30 -15.49
N LYS A 116 -54.52 12.89 -14.30
CA LYS A 116 -54.97 14.26 -14.01
C LYS A 116 -53.85 15.28 -14.18
N GLN A 117 -52.60 14.90 -13.86
CA GLN A 117 -51.42 15.75 -13.96
C GLN A 117 -50.26 15.02 -14.63
N GLU A 118 -49.47 15.75 -15.41
CA GLU A 118 -48.25 15.26 -16.08
C GLU A 118 -47.09 16.20 -15.72
N ILE A 119 -46.00 15.64 -15.18
CA ILE A 119 -44.81 16.38 -14.75
C ILE A 119 -43.60 15.80 -15.49
N THR A 120 -43.08 16.53 -16.48
CA THR A 120 -41.80 16.17 -17.12
C THR A 120 -40.64 16.56 -16.20
N LEU A 121 -39.82 15.58 -15.85
CA LEU A 121 -38.61 15.73 -15.04
C LEU A 121 -37.39 15.59 -15.96
N ILE A 122 -36.53 16.60 -15.99
CA ILE A 122 -35.24 16.57 -16.70
C ILE A 122 -34.13 16.72 -15.66
N GLN A 123 -33.20 15.78 -15.66
CA GLN A 123 -32.07 15.77 -14.74
C GLN A 123 -30.75 16.04 -15.47
N LYS A 124 -29.91 16.89 -14.86
CA LYS A 124 -28.53 17.19 -15.29
C LYS A 124 -27.69 15.92 -15.44
N SER A 125 -26.65 16.00 -16.26
CA SER A 125 -25.61 14.97 -16.43
C SER A 125 -24.32 15.36 -15.71
N LEU A 126 -23.27 14.52 -15.78
CA LEU A 126 -21.92 14.89 -15.33
C LEU A 126 -21.31 16.04 -16.16
N ALA A 127 -21.66 16.13 -17.45
CA ALA A 127 -21.18 17.17 -18.36
C ALA A 127 -21.89 18.53 -18.19
N ASP A 128 -22.87 18.62 -17.28
CA ASP A 128 -23.54 19.86 -16.90
C ASP A 128 -22.87 20.56 -15.68
N ASN A 129 -21.88 19.95 -15.03
CA ASN A 129 -21.17 20.51 -13.87
C ASN A 129 -19.99 21.41 -14.28
N ASP A 130 -19.65 22.37 -13.42
CA ASP A 130 -18.61 23.37 -13.69
C ASP A 130 -17.20 22.84 -13.39
N ASN A 131 -16.26 23.03 -14.32
CA ASN A 131 -14.88 22.49 -14.26
C ASN A 131 -14.00 23.03 -13.10
N ASN A 132 -14.54 23.86 -12.21
CA ASN A 132 -13.89 24.39 -11.01
C ASN A 132 -14.52 23.85 -9.71
N GLU A 133 -15.60 23.08 -9.78
CA GLU A 133 -15.87 22.08 -8.75
C GLU A 133 -14.68 21.12 -8.75
N ILE A 134 -13.96 21.07 -7.63
CA ILE A 134 -12.76 20.23 -7.50
C ILE A 134 -13.22 18.76 -7.57
N SER A 135 -12.33 17.80 -7.84
CA SER A 135 -12.62 16.36 -7.79
C SER A 135 -12.81 15.86 -6.35
N GLU A 136 -13.72 16.50 -5.62
CA GLU A 136 -13.90 16.46 -4.18
C GLU A 136 -15.39 16.32 -3.89
N MET A 137 -15.72 15.37 -3.02
CA MET A 137 -17.09 15.03 -2.61
C MET A 137 -17.97 14.50 -3.76
N VAL A 138 -18.11 13.17 -3.80
CA VAL A 138 -19.40 12.61 -4.19
C VAL A 138 -20.45 13.24 -3.26
N GLU A 139 -21.50 13.83 -3.81
CA GLU A 139 -22.59 14.42 -3.02
C GLU A 139 -23.71 13.40 -2.77
N GLY A 140 -24.78 13.83 -2.08
CA GLY A 140 -25.91 12.96 -1.75
C GLY A 140 -25.54 11.78 -0.82
N ALA A 141 -26.43 10.78 -0.73
CA ALA A 141 -26.24 9.60 0.14
C ALA A 141 -25.07 8.70 -0.33
N ARG A 142 -24.80 8.67 -1.64
CA ARG A 142 -23.75 7.88 -2.29
C ARG A 142 -22.37 8.02 -1.64
N ARG A 143 -22.04 9.20 -1.10
CA ARG A 143 -20.77 9.48 -0.40
C ARG A 143 -20.51 8.60 0.81
N LEU A 144 -21.56 8.04 1.41
CA LEU A 144 -21.50 7.15 2.58
C LEU A 144 -21.39 5.67 2.19
N GLY A 145 -21.58 5.34 0.91
CA GLY A 145 -21.54 3.97 0.36
C GLY A 145 -22.77 3.11 0.66
N ILE A 146 -23.41 3.28 1.82
CA ILE A 146 -24.53 2.46 2.30
C ILE A 146 -25.68 2.41 1.28
N GLY A 147 -26.13 1.21 0.93
CA GLY A 147 -27.23 0.99 -0.03
C GLY A 147 -26.82 1.05 -1.51
N TYR A 148 -25.57 1.43 -1.80
CA TYR A 148 -25.00 1.49 -3.15
C TYR A 148 -24.07 0.32 -3.44
N GLY A 149 -23.85 0.07 -4.73
CA GLY A 149 -22.79 -0.81 -5.21
C GLY A 149 -21.38 -0.27 -4.91
N TYR A 150 -20.38 -1.16 -4.90
CA TYR A 150 -18.97 -0.85 -4.58
C TYR A 150 -18.00 -1.69 -5.40
N ASN A 151 -17.00 -1.06 -6.01
CA ASN A 151 -15.98 -1.70 -6.83
C ASN A 151 -14.68 -1.97 -6.04
N THR A 152 -14.48 -3.22 -5.62
CA THR A 152 -13.30 -3.69 -4.87
C THR A 152 -12.00 -3.78 -5.71
N LEU A 153 -12.06 -3.52 -7.02
CA LEU A 153 -10.86 -3.36 -7.85
C LEU A 153 -10.33 -1.91 -7.85
N GLY A 154 -11.16 -0.95 -7.45
CA GLY A 154 -10.84 0.48 -7.39
C GLY A 154 -9.99 0.87 -6.19
N GLN A 155 -10.26 2.07 -5.68
CA GLN A 155 -9.73 2.61 -4.44
C GLN A 155 -10.29 1.90 -3.20
N PHE A 156 -9.64 2.02 -2.03
CA PHE A 156 -10.07 1.38 -0.78
C PHE A 156 -10.87 2.32 0.13
N ALA A 157 -12.11 1.91 0.44
CA ALA A 157 -13.09 2.63 1.25
C ALA A 157 -13.18 4.12 0.88
N ASP A 158 -13.31 4.37 -0.43
CA ASP A 158 -13.34 5.68 -1.08
C ASP A 158 -14.68 5.82 -1.83
N ALA A 159 -15.30 7.00 -1.79
CA ALA A 159 -16.54 7.29 -2.52
C ALA A 159 -16.37 7.16 -4.06
N ASN A 160 -15.15 7.33 -4.59
CA ASN A 160 -14.82 7.07 -6.00
C ASN A 160 -15.02 5.60 -6.40
N SER A 161 -14.95 4.66 -5.44
CA SER A 161 -15.25 3.24 -5.66
C SER A 161 -16.73 2.89 -5.47
N VAL A 162 -17.55 3.81 -4.96
CA VAL A 162 -19.01 3.62 -4.82
C VAL A 162 -19.66 3.82 -6.19
N ALA A 163 -20.48 2.86 -6.60
CA ALA A 163 -21.22 2.87 -7.85
C ALA A 163 -22.18 4.08 -7.93
N THR A 164 -22.53 4.50 -9.13
CA THR A 164 -23.46 5.61 -9.37
C THR A 164 -24.92 5.21 -9.23
N ASN A 165 -25.23 3.91 -9.29
CA ASN A 165 -26.59 3.39 -9.09
C ASN A 165 -26.74 2.88 -7.65
N ALA A 166 -27.78 3.34 -6.96
CA ALA A 166 -28.24 2.73 -5.72
C ALA A 166 -28.83 1.34 -6.01
N ILE A 167 -28.66 0.40 -5.09
CA ILE A 167 -29.32 -0.92 -5.15
C ILE A 167 -30.55 -0.90 -4.24
N VAL A 168 -30.39 -0.36 -3.04
CA VAL A 168 -31.43 -0.30 -2.01
C VAL A 168 -32.34 0.90 -2.23
N ASP A 169 -33.65 0.68 -2.16
CA ASP A 169 -34.67 1.72 -2.14
C ASP A 169 -34.82 2.26 -0.70
N TYR A 170 -34.48 3.54 -0.53
CA TYR A 170 -34.50 4.19 0.77
C TYR A 170 -35.90 4.54 1.30
N ARG A 171 -36.99 4.34 0.52
CA ARG A 171 -38.37 4.42 1.03
C ARG A 171 -38.56 3.50 2.24
N TYR A 172 -38.48 2.21 1.97
CA TYR A 172 -38.76 1.15 2.92
C TYR A 172 -37.69 1.08 4.03
N VAL A 173 -36.44 1.48 3.73
CA VAL A 173 -35.39 1.64 4.76
C VAL A 173 -35.79 2.66 5.84
N ASN A 174 -36.39 3.78 5.44
CA ASN A 174 -36.79 4.85 6.35
C ASN A 174 -38.11 4.52 7.06
N GLU A 175 -39.08 3.94 6.35
CA GLU A 175 -40.37 3.50 6.91
C GLU A 175 -40.17 2.41 7.97
N ASP A 176 -39.43 1.34 7.66
CA ASP A 176 -39.14 0.23 8.58
C ASP A 176 -37.94 0.49 9.52
N ASN A 177 -37.38 1.70 9.50
CA ASN A 177 -36.26 2.14 10.37
C ASN A 177 -35.02 1.22 10.32
N LYS A 178 -34.69 0.70 9.13
CA LYS A 178 -33.65 -0.32 8.91
C LYS A 178 -32.21 0.21 8.91
N LEU A 179 -32.01 1.53 8.82
CA LEU A 179 -30.69 2.15 8.89
C LEU A 179 -30.36 2.49 10.35
N THR A 180 -29.48 1.72 10.98
CA THR A 180 -29.01 1.99 12.35
C THR A 180 -27.64 2.66 12.34
N THR A 181 -27.49 3.63 13.26
CA THR A 181 -26.30 4.48 13.39
C THR A 181 -25.66 4.24 14.75
N SER A 182 -24.44 3.70 14.75
CA SER A 182 -23.63 3.49 15.95
C SER A 182 -22.53 4.54 16.04
N GLY A 183 -22.66 5.46 16.99
CA GLY A 183 -21.67 6.53 17.21
C GLY A 183 -20.30 5.99 17.59
N VAL A 184 -19.27 6.34 16.83
CA VAL A 184 -17.87 6.02 17.12
C VAL A 184 -17.29 7.22 17.87
N GLN A 185 -16.83 7.02 19.11
CA GLN A 185 -16.01 8.06 19.76
C GLN A 185 -14.79 8.33 18.88
N VAL A 186 -14.61 9.59 18.45
CA VAL A 186 -13.60 10.02 17.46
C VAL A 186 -12.26 9.31 17.66
N LYS A 187 -12.02 8.28 16.85
CA LYS A 187 -10.91 7.36 17.01
C LYS A 187 -10.00 7.48 15.80
N TYR A 188 -8.83 8.09 16.02
CA TYR A 188 -7.71 8.01 15.10
C TYR A 188 -7.22 6.57 15.04
N GLU A 189 -7.65 5.83 14.02
CA GLU A 189 -7.10 4.52 13.66
C GLU A 189 -6.02 4.71 12.60
N SER A 190 -4.94 3.92 12.67
CA SER A 190 -3.85 4.01 11.70
C SER A 190 -3.34 2.64 11.26
N ASP A 191 -3.56 2.33 10.00
CA ASP A 191 -3.04 1.15 9.32
C ASP A 191 -1.94 1.58 8.35
N THR A 192 -0.95 0.70 8.10
CA THR A 192 0.18 1.03 7.22
C THR A 192 0.54 -0.19 6.38
N TYR A 193 0.21 -0.09 5.10
CA TYR A 193 0.46 -1.13 4.11
C TYR A 193 1.76 -0.83 3.41
N THR A 194 2.61 -1.85 3.27
CA THR A 194 3.98 -1.71 2.79
C THR A 194 4.29 -2.75 1.72
N GLY A 195 4.93 -2.37 0.63
CA GLY A 195 5.32 -3.31 -0.41
C GLY A 195 6.44 -2.77 -1.29
N SER A 196 7.28 -3.67 -1.79
CA SER A 196 8.38 -3.33 -2.67
C SER A 196 8.04 -3.44 -4.15
N THR A 197 6.84 -3.95 -4.45
CA THR A 197 6.16 -3.78 -5.75
C THR A 197 4.71 -3.35 -5.50
N ALA A 198 4.10 -2.70 -6.49
CA ALA A 198 2.69 -2.36 -6.42
C ALA A 198 1.77 -3.60 -6.40
N SER A 199 2.20 -4.74 -6.98
CA SER A 199 1.52 -6.04 -6.80
C SER A 199 1.57 -6.54 -5.36
N GLU A 200 2.71 -6.43 -4.67
CA GLU A 200 2.86 -6.85 -3.27
C GLU A 200 2.02 -5.98 -2.34
N LEU A 201 2.05 -4.66 -2.55
CA LEU A 201 1.24 -3.69 -1.80
C LEU A 201 -0.26 -3.93 -2.00
N SER A 202 -0.68 -4.12 -3.25
CA SER A 202 -2.04 -4.55 -3.65
C SER A 202 -2.46 -5.81 -2.90
N ASN A 203 -1.67 -6.89 -3.00
CA ASN A 203 -1.97 -8.17 -2.34
C ASN A 203 -2.06 -8.06 -0.81
N LYS A 204 -1.22 -7.24 -0.17
CA LYS A 204 -1.25 -7.00 1.28
C LYS A 204 -2.49 -6.21 1.72
N LEU A 205 -2.87 -5.19 0.94
CA LEU A 205 -4.10 -4.43 1.18
C LEU A 205 -5.32 -5.37 1.06
N SER A 206 -5.39 -6.17 0.00
CA SER A 206 -6.40 -7.23 -0.18
C SER A 206 -6.43 -8.23 0.98
N ALA A 207 -5.28 -8.74 1.40
CA ALA A 207 -5.20 -9.77 2.45
C ALA A 207 -5.67 -9.29 3.84
N SER A 208 -5.74 -7.97 4.08
CA SER A 208 -6.28 -7.41 5.33
C SER A 208 -7.81 -7.29 5.35
N PHE A 209 -8.49 -7.52 4.22
CA PHE A 209 -9.94 -7.49 4.12
C PHE A 209 -10.45 -8.82 3.58
N ASN A 210 -11.09 -9.61 4.44
CA ASN A 210 -11.62 -10.93 4.10
C ASN A 210 -12.92 -10.83 3.27
N LEU A 211 -12.79 -10.37 2.02
CA LEU A 211 -13.90 -10.09 1.11
C LEU A 211 -14.50 -11.33 0.45
N GLU A 212 -14.15 -12.54 0.89
CA GLU A 212 -14.46 -13.86 0.26
C GLU A 212 -14.09 -14.04 -1.24
N VAL A 213 -13.60 -13.00 -1.92
CA VAL A 213 -13.27 -12.99 -3.35
C VAL A 213 -11.76 -13.08 -3.56
N LYS A 214 -11.34 -14.10 -4.33
CA LYS A 214 -9.93 -14.42 -4.62
C LYS A 214 -9.12 -13.31 -5.31
N TYR A 215 -9.79 -12.33 -5.93
CA TYR A 215 -9.17 -11.31 -6.78
C TYR A 215 -9.67 -9.87 -6.51
N CYS A 216 -10.02 -9.52 -5.27
CA CYS A 216 -10.28 -8.11 -4.89
C CYS A 216 -8.97 -7.33 -4.66
N GLY A 217 -8.26 -7.03 -5.74
CA GLY A 217 -6.87 -6.55 -5.68
C GLY A 217 -6.63 -5.11 -5.18
N PHE A 218 -7.65 -4.26 -5.05
CA PHE A 218 -7.47 -2.81 -4.83
C PHE A 218 -6.39 -2.17 -5.73
N LYS A 219 -6.28 -2.64 -6.99
CA LYS A 219 -5.23 -2.19 -7.92
C LYS A 219 -5.42 -0.73 -8.35
N GLY A 220 -6.67 -0.24 -8.30
CA GLY A 220 -7.00 1.18 -8.43
C GLY A 220 -6.52 2.02 -7.25
N GLU A 221 -6.53 1.50 -6.02
CA GLU A 221 -6.00 2.22 -4.85
C GLU A 221 -4.50 2.49 -4.98
N VAL A 222 -3.75 1.47 -5.41
CA VAL A 222 -2.32 1.61 -5.69
C VAL A 222 -2.12 2.55 -6.89
N GLY A 223 -2.85 2.35 -7.98
CA GLY A 223 -2.77 3.17 -9.19
C GLY A 223 -3.15 4.65 -9.00
N ALA A 224 -4.06 4.95 -8.08
CA ALA A 224 -4.44 6.31 -7.68
C ALA A 224 -3.48 6.93 -6.66
N SER A 225 -2.65 6.12 -5.99
CA SER A 225 -1.70 6.59 -4.99
C SER A 225 -0.35 7.02 -5.59
N PHE A 226 0.30 6.19 -6.42
CA PHE A 226 1.65 6.48 -6.94
C PHE A 226 1.71 6.62 -8.47
N ASN A 227 2.73 7.33 -8.96
CA ASN A 227 2.94 7.52 -10.38
C ASN A 227 3.34 6.19 -11.05
N MET A 228 2.70 5.83 -12.17
CA MET A 228 2.96 4.55 -12.85
C MET A 228 4.42 4.36 -13.30
N ASN A 229 5.18 5.45 -13.52
CA ASN A 229 6.59 5.39 -13.84
C ASN A 229 7.44 4.85 -12.68
N ASP A 230 7.06 5.15 -11.42
CA ASP A 230 7.82 4.78 -10.23
C ASP A 230 7.96 3.24 -10.14
N TYR A 231 6.88 2.50 -10.47
CA TYR A 231 6.80 1.03 -10.39
C TYR A 231 7.81 0.26 -11.27
N SER A 232 8.48 0.93 -12.21
CA SER A 232 9.59 0.35 -12.97
C SER A 232 10.90 0.25 -12.17
N SER A 233 11.01 1.02 -11.07
CA SER A 233 12.21 1.13 -10.25
C SER A 233 12.50 -0.13 -9.44
N ASN A 234 13.74 -0.59 -9.50
CA ASN A 234 14.28 -1.63 -8.62
C ASN A 234 14.69 -1.09 -7.23
N GLU A 235 14.58 0.22 -7.02
CA GLU A 235 15.18 0.99 -5.92
C GLU A 235 14.11 1.65 -5.03
N THR A 236 12.92 1.93 -5.58
CA THR A 236 11.80 2.58 -4.89
C THR A 236 10.93 1.56 -4.17
N GLU A 237 10.57 1.83 -2.91
CA GLU A 237 9.60 1.07 -2.09
C GLU A 237 8.38 1.93 -1.79
N TYR A 238 7.26 1.29 -1.49
CA TYR A 238 5.94 1.91 -1.48
C TYR A 238 5.24 1.62 -0.15
N ALA A 239 4.64 2.67 0.44
CA ALA A 239 3.76 2.52 1.58
C ALA A 239 2.52 3.42 1.44
N ILE A 240 1.37 2.88 1.85
CA ILE A 240 0.14 3.65 2.07
C ILE A 240 -0.19 3.56 3.56
N GLY A 241 -0.07 4.68 4.26
CA GLY A 241 -0.61 4.86 5.61
C GLY A 241 -2.01 5.45 5.53
N TYR A 242 -2.99 4.84 6.18
CA TYR A 242 -4.29 5.47 6.42
C TYR A 242 -4.33 6.02 7.83
N VAL A 243 -4.96 7.18 8.01
CA VAL A 243 -5.33 7.73 9.31
C VAL A 243 -6.81 8.09 9.23
N ASP A 244 -7.64 7.25 9.84
CA ASP A 244 -9.08 7.34 9.77
C ASP A 244 -9.62 8.11 10.98
N VAL A 245 -10.52 9.05 10.73
CA VAL A 245 -11.22 9.85 11.74
C VAL A 245 -12.69 9.49 11.69
N ALA A 246 -12.99 8.25 12.07
CA ALA A 246 -14.34 7.70 12.09
C ALA A 246 -15.21 8.43 13.13
N GLN A 247 -16.41 8.83 12.70
CA GLN A 247 -17.43 9.51 13.52
C GLN A 247 -18.57 8.54 13.88
N GLN A 248 -18.92 7.64 12.96
CA GLN A 248 -20.01 6.68 13.14
C GLN A 248 -19.86 5.46 12.22
N VAL A 249 -20.52 4.37 12.62
CA VAL A 249 -20.78 3.20 11.77
C VAL A 249 -22.26 3.23 11.38
N LEU A 250 -22.52 3.20 10.08
CA LEU A 250 -23.86 3.09 9.51
C LEU A 250 -24.10 1.63 9.10
N THR A 251 -25.26 1.07 9.41
CA THR A 251 -25.62 -0.34 9.16
C THR A 251 -27.04 -0.44 8.61
N LEU A 252 -27.24 -1.19 7.53
CA LEU A 252 -28.55 -1.66 7.08
C LEU A 252 -28.84 -3.02 7.70
N GLU A 253 -29.86 -3.11 8.54
CA GLU A 253 -30.23 -4.34 9.27
C GLU A 253 -31.11 -5.26 8.41
N MET A 254 -30.53 -5.72 7.30
CA MET A 254 -31.16 -6.56 6.28
C MET A 254 -30.12 -7.44 5.56
N GLY A 255 -30.51 -8.66 5.20
CA GLY A 255 -29.71 -9.59 4.41
C GLY A 255 -30.14 -9.65 2.94
N ALA A 256 -29.34 -10.27 2.08
CA ALA A 256 -29.56 -10.29 0.63
C ALA A 256 -30.99 -10.70 0.21
N ALA A 257 -31.56 -11.72 0.85
CA ALA A 257 -32.92 -12.19 0.56
C ALA A 257 -34.02 -11.19 0.98
N ASP A 258 -33.81 -10.44 2.07
CA ASP A 258 -34.73 -9.39 2.53
C ASP A 258 -34.65 -8.18 1.59
N ILE A 259 -33.43 -7.84 1.15
CA ILE A 259 -33.18 -6.80 0.13
C ILE A 259 -33.91 -7.15 -1.18
N ILE A 260 -33.68 -8.35 -1.75
CA ILE A 260 -34.34 -8.81 -2.98
C ILE A 260 -35.87 -8.72 -2.89
N ALA A 261 -36.45 -9.10 -1.74
CA ALA A 261 -37.90 -9.18 -1.58
C ALA A 261 -38.58 -7.82 -1.29
N ASN A 262 -37.95 -6.95 -0.51
CA ASN A 262 -38.63 -5.82 0.14
C ASN A 262 -37.90 -4.46 0.00
N TYR A 263 -36.58 -4.44 -0.19
CA TYR A 263 -35.78 -3.19 -0.11
C TYR A 263 -34.93 -2.88 -1.35
N MET A 264 -35.03 -3.65 -2.43
CA MET A 264 -34.33 -3.36 -3.69
C MET A 264 -35.16 -2.43 -4.57
N SER A 265 -34.54 -1.42 -5.18
CA SER A 265 -35.23 -0.56 -6.15
C SER A 265 -35.62 -1.34 -7.40
N ASP A 266 -36.77 -1.01 -8.02
CA ASP A 266 -37.25 -1.66 -9.24
C ASP A 266 -36.19 -1.65 -10.35
N LYS A 267 -35.43 -0.55 -10.47
CA LYS A 267 -34.33 -0.43 -11.44
C LYS A 267 -33.22 -1.45 -11.15
N ALA A 268 -32.75 -1.52 -9.91
CA ALA A 268 -31.72 -2.47 -9.51
C ALA A 268 -32.21 -3.92 -9.65
N TYR A 269 -33.44 -4.23 -9.24
CA TYR A 269 -34.02 -5.56 -9.39
C TYR A 269 -34.06 -6.00 -10.86
N ASN A 270 -34.50 -5.14 -11.78
CA ASN A 270 -34.51 -5.45 -13.21
C ASN A 270 -33.10 -5.57 -13.80
N ASP A 271 -32.16 -4.69 -13.44
CA ASP A 271 -30.78 -4.73 -13.93
C ASP A 271 -30.02 -5.97 -13.42
N LEU A 272 -30.06 -6.24 -12.11
CA LEU A 272 -29.37 -7.37 -11.49
C LEU A 272 -29.94 -8.72 -11.94
N ASN A 273 -31.24 -8.80 -12.25
CA ASN A 273 -31.87 -10.00 -12.80
C ASN A 273 -31.86 -10.06 -14.34
N GLY A 274 -31.47 -9.00 -15.04
CA GLY A 274 -31.34 -8.96 -16.50
C GLY A 274 -32.68 -8.91 -17.25
N LEU A 275 -33.70 -8.34 -16.61
CA LEU A 275 -35.07 -8.28 -17.09
C LEU A 275 -35.29 -7.12 -18.07
N GLU A 276 -36.33 -7.23 -18.89
CA GLU A 276 -36.81 -6.14 -19.74
C GLU A 276 -37.59 -5.11 -18.90
N ILE A 277 -37.41 -3.82 -19.16
CA ILE A 277 -38.23 -2.78 -18.54
C ILE A 277 -39.58 -2.75 -19.26
N VAL A 278 -40.65 -3.07 -18.54
CA VAL A 278 -42.02 -3.11 -19.06
C VAL A 278 -42.66 -1.72 -18.98
N GLY A 279 -42.54 -0.92 -20.04
CA GLY A 279 -43.20 0.39 -20.14
C GLY A 279 -44.63 0.28 -20.69
N ARG A 280 -45.52 1.23 -20.31
CA ARG A 280 -46.96 1.30 -20.68
C ARG A 280 -47.24 1.21 -22.20
N ARG A 281 -46.23 1.41 -23.05
CA ARG A 281 -46.32 1.39 -24.53
C ARG A 281 -45.35 0.42 -25.23
N LYS A 282 -44.35 -0.15 -24.54
CA LYS A 282 -43.35 -1.06 -25.11
C LYS A 282 -42.46 -1.71 -24.04
N ASN A 283 -42.03 -2.95 -24.27
CA ASN A 283 -40.88 -3.52 -23.57
C ASN A 283 -39.57 -2.88 -24.08
N VAL A 284 -38.65 -2.60 -23.17
CA VAL A 284 -37.26 -2.21 -23.47
C VAL A 284 -36.33 -3.36 -23.05
N PRO A 285 -35.55 -3.95 -23.98
CA PRO A 285 -34.61 -5.02 -23.64
C PRO A 285 -33.62 -4.60 -22.56
N SER A 286 -33.22 -5.55 -21.70
CA SER A 286 -32.28 -5.25 -20.61
C SER A 286 -30.97 -4.67 -21.14
N ASP A 287 -30.49 -3.59 -20.51
CA ASP A 287 -29.14 -3.05 -20.76
C ASP A 287 -28.03 -4.02 -20.33
N TYR A 288 -28.37 -5.05 -19.55
CA TYR A 288 -27.47 -5.97 -18.86
C TYR A 288 -27.86 -7.44 -19.10
N PRO A 289 -27.96 -7.93 -20.35
CA PRO A 289 -28.40 -9.29 -20.64
C PRO A 289 -27.47 -10.34 -20.02
N SER A 290 -27.93 -11.60 -19.94
CA SER A 290 -27.09 -12.72 -19.48
C SER A 290 -26.10 -13.16 -20.57
N THR A 291 -25.20 -12.26 -20.95
CA THR A 291 -24.01 -12.49 -21.79
C THR A 291 -22.78 -11.96 -21.07
N TYR A 292 -21.58 -12.33 -21.55
CA TYR A 292 -20.32 -11.85 -21.00
C TYR A 292 -20.25 -10.30 -20.93
N GLU A 293 -20.65 -9.64 -22.02
CA GLU A 293 -20.63 -8.18 -22.17
C GLU A 293 -21.69 -7.52 -21.28
N GLY A 294 -22.87 -8.15 -21.14
CA GLY A 294 -23.92 -7.69 -20.24
C GLY A 294 -23.50 -7.75 -18.77
N ILE A 295 -22.84 -8.83 -18.35
CA ILE A 295 -22.28 -8.95 -17.00
C ILE A 295 -21.09 -8.00 -16.78
N GLN A 296 -20.19 -7.86 -17.74
CA GLN A 296 -19.12 -6.85 -17.69
C GLN A 296 -19.70 -5.44 -17.45
N LYS A 297 -20.73 -5.06 -18.22
CA LYS A 297 -21.41 -3.77 -18.11
C LYS A 297 -22.17 -3.61 -16.79
N LEU A 298 -22.78 -4.67 -16.27
CA LEU A 298 -23.48 -4.68 -14.98
C LEU A 298 -22.52 -4.36 -13.84
N VAL A 299 -21.39 -5.06 -13.78
CA VAL A 299 -20.36 -4.83 -12.75
C VAL A 299 -19.70 -3.44 -12.92
N LYS A 300 -19.67 -2.87 -14.13
CA LYS A 300 -19.22 -1.47 -14.35
C LYS A 300 -20.23 -0.44 -13.83
N ALA A 301 -21.52 -0.77 -13.79
CA ALA A 301 -22.59 0.11 -13.32
C ALA A 301 -22.93 -0.02 -11.82
N TYR A 302 -22.70 -1.20 -11.23
CA TYR A 302 -23.05 -1.55 -9.84
C TYR A 302 -21.86 -2.02 -8.98
N GLY A 303 -20.64 -2.02 -9.53
CA GLY A 303 -19.48 -2.57 -8.84
C GLY A 303 -19.59 -4.09 -8.63
N THR A 304 -18.95 -4.58 -7.58
CA THR A 304 -18.78 -6.01 -7.27
C THR A 304 -19.59 -6.49 -6.06
N HIS A 305 -19.94 -5.57 -5.17
CA HIS A 305 -20.62 -5.82 -3.89
C HIS A 305 -21.58 -4.65 -3.58
N LEU A 306 -22.62 -4.87 -2.80
CA LEU A 306 -23.43 -3.84 -2.13
C LEU A 306 -22.84 -3.54 -0.75
N VAL A 307 -22.72 -2.26 -0.38
CA VAL A 307 -22.35 -1.87 1.00
C VAL A 307 -23.59 -1.86 1.89
N THR A 308 -23.62 -2.75 2.88
CA THR A 308 -24.62 -2.77 3.96
C THR A 308 -24.10 -2.21 5.27
N GLN A 309 -22.78 -2.17 5.50
CA GLN A 309 -22.19 -1.52 6.67
C GLN A 309 -20.88 -0.80 6.32
N ALA A 310 -20.73 0.42 6.80
CA ALA A 310 -19.55 1.26 6.58
C ALA A 310 -19.25 2.16 7.78
N ARG A 311 -17.97 2.45 7.95
CA ARG A 311 -17.45 3.49 8.85
C ARG A 311 -17.33 4.78 8.05
N VAL A 312 -17.94 5.86 8.55
CA VAL A 312 -17.95 7.18 7.90
C VAL A 312 -17.34 8.26 8.80
N GLY A 313 -16.79 9.28 8.16
CA GLY A 313 -16.01 10.33 8.81
C GLY A 313 -15.13 11.04 7.79
N GLY A 314 -13.85 11.21 8.11
CA GLY A 314 -12.82 11.70 7.19
C GLY A 314 -11.52 10.93 7.31
N ARG A 315 -10.71 10.91 6.26
CA ARG A 315 -9.46 10.12 6.17
C ARG A 315 -8.31 10.96 5.65
N LEU A 316 -7.12 10.75 6.21
CA LEU A 316 -5.84 11.20 5.68
C LEU A 316 -5.10 9.99 5.12
N LYS A 317 -4.79 10.00 3.82
CA LYS A 317 -4.04 8.94 3.13
C LYS A 317 -2.62 9.44 2.86
N TYR A 318 -1.64 8.79 3.48
CA TYR A 318 -0.22 9.09 3.39
C TYR A 318 0.46 8.13 2.41
N VAL A 319 0.74 8.64 1.22
CA VAL A 319 1.42 7.92 0.15
C VAL A 319 2.91 8.20 0.26
N THR A 320 3.72 7.20 0.64
CA THR A 320 5.16 7.34 0.85
C THR A 320 5.95 6.47 -0.13
N THR A 321 6.89 7.08 -0.86
CA THR A 321 7.93 6.37 -1.63
C THR A 321 9.31 6.53 -1.00
N ILE A 322 10.11 5.48 -1.01
CA ILE A 322 11.46 5.45 -0.43
C ILE A 322 12.48 4.91 -1.43
N ASP A 323 13.50 5.71 -1.74
CA ASP A 323 14.63 5.31 -2.60
C ASP A 323 15.73 4.64 -1.77
N VAL A 324 15.66 3.31 -1.64
CA VAL A 324 16.61 2.56 -0.81
C VAL A 324 18.01 2.43 -1.44
N SER A 325 18.20 2.87 -2.69
CA SER A 325 19.55 2.99 -3.25
C SER A 325 20.38 4.04 -2.49
N LYS A 326 19.72 5.00 -1.84
CA LYS A 326 20.33 6.09 -1.06
C LYS A 326 20.19 5.95 0.45
N ILE A 327 19.53 4.90 0.95
CA ILE A 327 19.31 4.72 2.39
C ILE A 327 20.57 4.15 3.06
N GLU A 328 21.08 4.87 4.05
CA GLU A 328 22.18 4.47 4.93
C GLU A 328 21.64 4.11 6.33
N GLY A 329 22.35 3.20 7.01
CA GLY A 329 22.02 2.82 8.38
C GLY A 329 20.85 1.83 8.51
N GLU A 330 20.16 1.87 9.66
CA GLU A 330 19.11 0.90 10.00
C GLU A 330 17.81 1.22 9.25
N TYR A 331 17.23 0.24 8.56
CA TYR A 331 16.08 0.46 7.69
C TYR A 331 14.97 -0.57 7.92
N ASP A 332 13.75 -0.05 8.07
CA ASP A 332 12.52 -0.80 7.85
C ASP A 332 11.46 0.13 7.23
N LEU A 333 10.78 -0.37 6.19
CA LEU A 333 9.81 0.36 5.40
C LEU A 333 8.59 0.81 6.21
N GLU A 334 8.06 -0.05 7.09
CA GLU A 334 6.88 0.29 7.88
C GLU A 334 7.23 1.32 8.96
N ALA A 335 8.39 1.16 9.59
CA ALA A 335 8.94 2.14 10.52
C ALA A 335 9.19 3.51 9.87
N PHE A 336 9.75 3.54 8.65
CA PHE A 336 10.00 4.78 7.91
C PHE A 336 8.69 5.42 7.44
N ALA A 337 7.73 4.63 6.97
CA ALA A 337 6.39 5.11 6.63
C ALA A 337 5.70 5.72 7.86
N LYS A 338 5.68 5.01 9.00
CA LYS A 338 5.14 5.49 10.29
C LYS A 338 5.85 6.75 10.82
N CYS A 339 7.13 6.93 10.53
CA CYS A 339 7.85 8.17 10.83
C CYS A 339 7.52 9.34 9.88
N SER A 340 7.02 9.07 8.66
CA SER A 340 6.78 10.10 7.64
C SER A 340 5.50 10.92 7.83
N TYR A 341 4.50 10.37 8.52
CA TYR A 341 3.20 11.03 8.75
C TYR A 341 2.97 11.47 10.21
N LYS A 342 4.06 11.78 10.92
CA LYS A 342 4.17 11.92 12.39
C LYS A 342 3.38 13.08 13.02
N ASN A 343 2.05 13.02 12.93
CA ASN A 343 1.12 13.92 13.61
C ASN A 343 0.95 13.50 15.09
N SER A 344 0.92 14.48 15.99
CA SER A 344 0.79 14.29 17.45
C SER A 344 -0.49 13.57 17.90
N PHE A 345 -1.57 13.63 17.13
CA PHE A 345 -2.88 13.04 17.46
C PHE A 345 -3.00 11.56 17.08
N VAL A 346 -2.12 11.06 16.20
CA VAL A 346 -2.21 9.70 15.66
C VAL A 346 -1.50 8.74 16.60
N LYS A 347 -2.27 7.91 17.31
CA LYS A 347 -1.73 6.76 18.04
C LYS A 347 -1.33 5.68 17.05
N VAL A 348 -0.14 5.86 16.47
CA VAL A 348 0.48 4.89 15.55
C VAL A 348 0.43 3.49 16.15
N SER A 349 0.01 2.53 15.34
CA SER A 349 -0.09 1.11 15.70
C SER A 349 1.30 0.51 15.97
N GLY A 350 1.75 0.62 17.23
CA GLY A 350 3.06 0.18 17.70
C GLY A 350 4.09 1.32 17.76
N GLU A 351 4.96 1.27 18.77
CA GLU A 351 6.06 2.24 18.90
C GLU A 351 7.22 1.89 17.96
N VAL A 352 7.56 2.81 17.06
CA VAL A 352 8.78 2.72 16.24
C VAL A 352 10.01 2.91 17.14
N ALA A 353 11.02 2.04 17.04
CA ALA A 353 12.25 2.14 17.82
C ALA A 353 13.01 3.45 17.55
N ASP A 354 13.62 4.06 18.59
CA ASP A 354 14.32 5.35 18.47
C ASP A 354 15.48 5.34 17.47
N THR A 355 16.12 4.19 17.25
CA THR A 355 17.17 4.04 16.23
C THR A 355 16.61 4.17 14.81
N LEU A 356 15.44 3.60 14.54
CA LEU A 356 14.69 3.78 13.29
C LEU A 356 14.14 5.20 13.14
N LYS A 357 13.67 5.83 14.24
CA LYS A 357 13.28 7.26 14.24
C LYS A 357 14.47 8.16 13.84
N GLN A 358 15.66 7.92 14.38
CA GLN A 358 16.89 8.66 14.05
C GLN A 358 17.38 8.36 12.62
N SER A 359 17.31 7.11 12.18
CA SER A 359 17.68 6.70 10.83
C SER A 359 16.78 7.35 9.78
N TYR A 360 15.46 7.37 10.01
CA TYR A 360 14.52 8.11 9.16
C TYR A 360 14.89 9.60 9.07
N GLN A 361 15.20 10.26 10.19
CA GLN A 361 15.61 11.67 10.19
C GLN A 361 16.89 11.95 9.38
N GLN A 362 17.86 11.03 9.39
CA GLN A 362 19.08 11.12 8.59
C GLN A 362 18.82 10.90 7.09
N ASN A 363 17.82 10.08 6.76
CA ASN A 363 17.49 9.65 5.41
C ASN A 363 16.27 10.37 4.79
N ALA A 364 15.70 11.37 5.47
CA ALA A 364 14.41 11.98 5.10
C ALA A 364 14.40 12.58 3.68
N SER A 365 15.55 13.05 3.18
CA SER A 365 15.73 13.53 1.79
C SER A 365 15.56 12.45 0.71
N HIS A 366 15.40 11.18 1.10
CA HIS A 366 15.21 10.03 0.21
C HIS A 366 13.86 9.34 0.44
N CYS A 367 13.01 9.93 1.28
CA CYS A 367 11.62 9.57 1.50
C CYS A 367 10.73 10.70 0.97
N LYS A 368 9.82 10.41 0.04
CA LYS A 368 8.83 11.37 -0.46
C LYS A 368 7.44 10.96 0.03
N THR A 369 6.75 11.85 0.73
CA THR A 369 5.40 11.59 1.26
C THR A 369 4.41 12.63 0.73
N THR A 370 3.33 12.16 0.14
CA THR A 370 2.17 12.96 -0.28
C THR A 370 1.02 12.69 0.70
N VAL A 371 0.29 13.74 1.08
CA VAL A 371 -0.95 13.62 1.85
C VAL A 371 -2.13 13.84 0.92
N LEU A 372 -3.08 12.91 0.92
CA LEU A 372 -4.38 13.03 0.27
C LEU A 372 -5.46 13.02 1.38
N VAL A 373 -6.56 13.74 1.17
CA VAL A 373 -7.60 13.96 2.18
C VAL A 373 -8.96 13.61 1.61
N GLN A 374 -9.79 12.93 2.39
CA GLN A 374 -11.15 12.54 2.02
C GLN A 374 -12.12 12.96 3.13
N GLY A 375 -13.23 13.59 2.75
CA GLY A 375 -14.18 14.19 3.70
C GLY A 375 -13.65 15.47 4.35
N GLY A 376 -14.48 16.07 5.20
CA GLY A 376 -14.30 17.41 5.75
C GLY A 376 -14.53 18.50 4.69
N LYS A 377 -14.52 19.77 5.11
CA LYS A 377 -14.70 20.89 4.17
C LYS A 377 -13.43 21.09 3.33
N SER A 378 -13.62 21.24 2.01
CA SER A 378 -12.56 21.43 1.00
C SER A 378 -11.49 22.43 1.43
N ASP A 379 -11.88 23.62 1.91
CA ASP A 379 -10.96 24.67 2.32
C ASP A 379 -10.06 24.27 3.51
N LYS A 380 -10.52 23.37 4.38
CA LYS A 380 -9.73 22.81 5.49
C LYS A 380 -8.90 21.61 5.05
N ALA A 381 -9.40 20.78 4.13
CA ALA A 381 -8.64 19.69 3.53
C ALA A 381 -7.42 20.22 2.75
N MET A 382 -7.62 21.24 1.92
CA MET A 382 -6.58 21.92 1.16
C MET A 382 -5.53 22.60 2.05
N ALA A 383 -5.90 23.06 3.24
CA ALA A 383 -4.96 23.60 4.22
C ALA A 383 -3.97 22.54 4.76
N ILE A 384 -4.32 21.25 4.73
CA ILE A 384 -3.41 20.15 5.12
C ILE A 384 -2.39 19.89 4.02
N THR A 385 -2.83 19.82 2.76
CA THR A 385 -1.96 19.48 1.61
C THR A 385 -1.01 20.62 1.23
N THR A 386 -1.38 21.87 1.54
CA THR A 386 -0.56 23.07 1.30
C THR A 386 0.29 23.51 2.50
N ALA A 387 0.25 22.78 3.63
CA ALA A 387 0.95 23.14 4.86
C ALA A 387 2.49 23.11 4.71
N LYS A 388 3.14 24.25 5.03
CA LYS A 388 4.58 24.46 4.85
C LYS A 388 5.47 23.98 6.00
N SER A 389 4.87 23.63 7.14
CA SER A 389 5.56 23.06 8.30
C SER A 389 4.66 22.02 8.98
N ASP A 390 5.26 21.14 9.79
CA ASP A 390 4.52 20.13 10.54
C ASP A 390 3.54 20.74 11.55
N SER A 391 3.91 21.86 12.19
CA SER A 391 3.01 22.58 13.13
C SER A 391 1.85 23.28 12.42
N ASP A 392 2.01 23.68 11.16
CA ASP A 392 0.88 24.22 10.38
C ASP A 392 -0.03 23.10 9.91
N ARG A 393 0.54 21.95 9.53
CA ARG A 393 -0.22 20.74 9.17
C ARG A 393 -1.00 20.19 10.37
N GLU A 394 -0.40 20.21 11.56
CA GLU A 394 -1.04 19.84 12.83
C GLU A 394 -2.31 20.67 13.10
N LYS A 395 -2.22 22.01 12.96
CA LYS A 395 -3.37 22.92 13.10
C LYS A 395 -4.40 22.72 11.99
N ALA A 396 -3.96 22.50 10.75
CA ALA A 396 -4.86 22.22 9.63
C ALA A 396 -5.65 20.92 9.85
N VAL A 397 -5.00 19.85 10.31
CA VAL A 397 -5.63 18.58 10.68
C VAL A 397 -6.64 18.76 11.82
N GLN A 398 -6.35 19.58 12.83
CA GLN A 398 -7.33 19.93 13.87
C GLN A 398 -8.55 20.68 13.29
N SER A 399 -8.31 21.72 12.49
CA SER A 399 -9.39 22.52 11.90
C SER A 399 -10.27 21.69 10.95
N TRP A 400 -9.66 20.81 10.15
CA TRP A 400 -10.36 19.87 9.29
C TRP A 400 -11.15 18.83 10.10
N THR A 401 -10.55 18.22 11.12
CA THR A 401 -11.22 17.27 12.03
C THR A 401 -12.51 17.86 12.59
N SER A 402 -12.50 19.13 13.01
CA SER A 402 -13.69 19.78 13.57
C SER A 402 -14.88 19.89 12.60
N THR A 403 -14.64 19.86 11.28
CA THR A 403 -15.72 19.88 10.28
C THR A 403 -16.46 18.54 10.13
N LEU A 404 -15.86 17.44 10.58
CA LEU A 404 -16.47 16.09 10.50
C LEU A 404 -17.61 15.89 11.51
N THR A 405 -17.80 16.81 12.46
CA THR A 405 -18.95 16.83 13.39
C THR A 405 -20.28 17.13 12.70
N ASP A 406 -20.23 17.68 11.48
CA ASP A 406 -21.36 17.93 10.59
C ASP A 406 -21.38 16.81 9.54
N GLU A 407 -22.45 16.00 9.54
CA GLU A 407 -22.61 14.80 8.72
C GLU A 407 -22.55 15.08 7.22
N ALA A 408 -22.88 16.30 6.77
CA ALA A 408 -22.72 16.70 5.37
C ALA A 408 -21.28 16.54 4.89
N ASN A 409 -20.30 16.76 5.77
CA ASN A 409 -18.86 16.67 5.46
C ASN A 409 -18.29 15.25 5.65
N GLN A 410 -19.09 14.27 6.06
CA GLN A 410 -18.63 12.90 6.24
C GLN A 410 -18.71 12.10 4.93
N THR A 411 -17.74 11.22 4.71
CA THR A 411 -17.66 10.26 3.60
C THR A 411 -17.38 8.85 4.15
N ILE A 412 -17.57 7.82 3.33
CA ILE A 412 -17.02 6.48 3.61
C ILE A 412 -15.50 6.56 3.83
N VAL A 413 -15.03 5.92 4.89
CA VAL A 413 -13.60 5.77 5.21
C VAL A 413 -13.22 4.34 5.58
N GLY A 414 -14.16 3.50 6.00
CA GLY A 414 -13.87 2.10 6.32
C GLY A 414 -14.97 1.15 5.89
N LEU A 415 -14.58 0.03 5.29
CA LEU A 415 -15.44 -1.12 5.09
C LEU A 415 -15.36 -2.03 6.33
N THR A 416 -16.37 -2.87 6.55
CA THR A 416 -16.36 -3.93 7.58
C THR A 416 -16.52 -5.30 6.92
N GLU A 417 -16.02 -6.35 7.56
CA GLU A 417 -15.97 -7.71 7.00
C GLU A 417 -17.38 -8.24 6.64
N ASN A 418 -18.37 -8.00 7.50
CA ASN A 418 -19.77 -8.37 7.28
C ASN A 418 -20.59 -7.25 6.56
N GLY A 419 -19.94 -6.17 6.13
CA GLY A 419 -20.59 -4.97 5.58
C GLY A 419 -20.74 -4.96 4.06
N LEU A 420 -20.45 -6.06 3.39
CA LEU A 420 -20.46 -6.19 1.94
C LEU A 420 -21.19 -7.46 1.51
N ILE A 421 -22.25 -7.31 0.71
CA ILE A 421 -22.96 -8.42 0.08
C ILE A 421 -22.49 -8.53 -1.38
N PRO A 422 -21.93 -9.66 -1.83
CA PRO A 422 -21.51 -9.80 -3.22
C PRO A 422 -22.66 -9.69 -4.23
N LEU A 423 -22.43 -9.06 -5.38
CA LEU A 423 -23.50 -8.72 -6.34
C LEU A 423 -24.29 -9.95 -6.85
N TRP A 424 -23.67 -11.12 -6.92
CA TRP A 424 -24.34 -12.37 -7.32
C TRP A 424 -25.33 -12.90 -6.26
N GLU A 425 -25.30 -12.41 -5.03
CA GLU A 425 -26.22 -12.83 -3.96
C GLU A 425 -27.50 -12.01 -3.95
N LEU A 426 -27.52 -10.93 -4.74
CA LEU A 426 -28.64 -10.00 -4.95
C LEU A 426 -29.42 -10.32 -6.24
N VAL A 427 -29.25 -11.54 -6.77
CA VAL A 427 -30.02 -12.08 -7.90
C VAL A 427 -31.15 -12.96 -7.36
N ASP A 428 -32.37 -12.73 -7.81
CA ASP A 428 -33.51 -13.58 -7.47
C ASP A 428 -33.40 -14.92 -8.19
N THR A 429 -33.00 -15.94 -7.43
CA THR A 429 -32.87 -17.32 -7.92
C THR A 429 -34.20 -18.05 -8.13
N THR A 430 -35.33 -17.45 -7.77
CA THR A 430 -36.67 -18.01 -8.06
C THR A 430 -37.13 -17.72 -9.50
N LEU A 431 -36.56 -16.70 -10.14
CA LEU A 431 -36.83 -16.36 -11.55
C LEU A 431 -36.31 -17.44 -12.51
N PRO A 432 -36.98 -17.67 -13.66
CA PRO A 432 -36.45 -18.51 -14.72
C PRO A 432 -35.06 -18.04 -15.17
N GLY A 433 -34.04 -18.88 -14.99
CA GLY A 433 -32.64 -18.55 -15.30
C GLY A 433 -31.89 -17.79 -14.20
N GLY A 434 -32.52 -17.41 -13.08
CA GLY A 434 -31.88 -16.65 -11.99
C GLY A 434 -30.67 -17.36 -11.38
N VAL A 435 -30.73 -18.69 -11.21
CA VAL A 435 -29.59 -19.51 -10.75
C VAL A 435 -28.42 -19.48 -11.73
N GLU A 436 -28.68 -19.51 -13.04
CA GLU A 436 -27.65 -19.41 -14.08
C GLU A 436 -26.99 -18.03 -14.08
N ARG A 437 -27.81 -16.97 -14.06
CA ARG A 437 -27.34 -15.58 -14.01
C ARG A 437 -26.51 -15.28 -12.75
N ARG A 438 -26.94 -15.78 -11.58
CA ARG A 438 -26.15 -15.74 -10.33
C ARG A 438 -24.76 -16.35 -10.53
N ASN A 439 -24.70 -17.54 -11.13
CA ASN A 439 -23.42 -18.20 -11.37
C ASN A 439 -22.56 -17.45 -12.38
N MET A 440 -23.14 -16.87 -13.45
CA MET A 440 -22.40 -16.03 -14.41
C MET A 440 -21.76 -14.79 -13.76
N ILE A 441 -22.51 -14.07 -12.91
CA ILE A 441 -21.99 -12.90 -12.18
C ILE A 441 -20.89 -13.34 -11.21
N LYS A 442 -21.08 -14.46 -10.51
CA LYS A 442 -20.08 -15.03 -9.60
C LYS A 442 -18.80 -15.43 -10.32
N ASP A 443 -18.90 -16.19 -11.39
CA ASP A 443 -17.73 -16.70 -12.15
C ASP A 443 -16.96 -15.55 -12.83
N TYR A 444 -17.65 -14.47 -13.22
CA TYR A 444 -17.00 -13.27 -13.73
C TYR A 444 -16.20 -12.54 -12.63
N ILE A 445 -16.81 -12.25 -11.47
CA ILE A 445 -16.15 -11.48 -10.39
C ILE A 445 -15.10 -12.32 -9.64
N GLN A 446 -15.30 -13.63 -9.51
CA GLN A 446 -14.32 -14.55 -8.89
C GLN A 446 -13.27 -15.08 -9.87
N GLY A 447 -13.43 -14.83 -11.18
CA GLY A 447 -12.51 -15.23 -12.24
C GLY A 447 -11.34 -14.25 -12.43
N THR A 448 -10.32 -14.67 -13.17
CA THR A 448 -9.17 -13.79 -13.51
C THR A 448 -9.48 -12.79 -14.63
N GLN A 449 -10.60 -12.95 -15.34
CA GLN A 449 -10.90 -12.13 -16.51
C GLN A 449 -11.37 -10.71 -16.16
N ILE A 450 -12.02 -10.51 -15.01
CA ILE A 450 -12.34 -9.17 -14.52
C ILE A 450 -11.09 -8.30 -14.33
N GLU A 451 -9.92 -8.91 -14.03
CA GLU A 451 -8.64 -8.18 -13.99
C GLU A 451 -8.30 -7.61 -15.37
N ASN A 452 -8.41 -8.38 -16.46
CA ASN A 452 -8.13 -7.91 -17.81
C ASN A 452 -9.11 -6.83 -18.29
N ASP A 453 -10.35 -6.87 -17.83
CA ASP A 453 -11.46 -5.99 -18.24
C ASP A 453 -11.49 -4.63 -17.53
N TYR A 454 -10.84 -4.54 -16.36
CA TYR A 454 -10.78 -3.35 -15.51
C TYR A 454 -9.37 -2.79 -15.36
N THR A 455 -8.32 -3.63 -15.50
CA THR A 455 -6.96 -3.11 -15.59
C THR A 455 -6.73 -2.54 -16.98
N THR A 456 -6.74 -1.21 -17.08
CA THR A 456 -6.24 -0.51 -18.27
C THR A 456 -4.84 -1.03 -18.57
N SER A 457 -4.57 -1.34 -19.85
CA SER A 457 -3.37 -2.06 -20.29
C SER A 457 -2.08 -1.28 -20.00
N GLY A 458 -1.59 -1.42 -18.77
CA GLY A 458 -0.58 -0.54 -18.16
C GLY A 458 -0.34 -0.85 -16.67
N MET A 459 -1.34 -1.31 -15.91
CA MET A 459 -1.20 -1.71 -14.49
C MET A 459 -0.46 -3.07 -14.28
N ASN A 460 0.52 -3.38 -15.15
CA ASN A 460 1.46 -4.50 -14.96
C ASN A 460 2.61 -4.07 -14.03
N TYR A 461 2.33 -4.09 -12.73
CA TYR A 461 3.19 -3.62 -11.63
C TYR A 461 4.46 -4.47 -11.35
N ILE A 462 5.17 -4.92 -12.39
CA ILE A 462 6.30 -5.85 -12.28
C ILE A 462 7.64 -5.11 -12.49
N SER A 463 8.30 -4.77 -11.38
CA SER A 463 9.63 -4.14 -11.37
C SER A 463 10.74 -5.15 -11.72
N GLY A 464 11.09 -5.27 -13.01
CA GLY A 464 12.26 -5.99 -13.47
C GLY A 464 12.21 -7.54 -13.40
N THR A 465 13.29 -8.18 -13.84
CA THR A 465 13.41 -9.64 -13.88
C THR A 465 13.52 -10.24 -12.48
N THR A 466 12.70 -11.24 -12.18
CA THR A 466 12.85 -12.02 -10.95
C THR A 466 13.87 -13.13 -11.15
N VAL A 467 14.95 -13.08 -10.38
CA VAL A 467 16.03 -14.08 -10.38
C VAL A 467 15.76 -15.10 -9.27
N HIS A 468 16.14 -16.37 -9.43
CA HIS A 468 16.06 -17.38 -8.37
C HIS A 468 17.36 -18.18 -8.20
N ILE A 469 17.57 -18.63 -6.96
CA ILE A 469 18.61 -19.56 -6.54
C ILE A 469 17.89 -20.74 -5.90
N ASP A 470 17.93 -21.94 -6.48
CA ASP A 470 17.22 -23.12 -5.93
C ASP A 470 17.88 -23.71 -4.68
N ASN A 471 19.20 -23.60 -4.62
CA ASN A 471 20.04 -24.04 -3.52
C ASN A 471 21.14 -23.00 -3.32
N VAL A 472 21.10 -22.27 -2.22
CA VAL A 472 22.19 -21.37 -1.84
C VAL A 472 23.47 -22.19 -1.66
N PRO A 473 24.58 -21.83 -2.34
CA PRO A 473 25.76 -22.68 -2.43
C PRO A 473 26.46 -22.83 -1.07
N SER A 474 27.07 -24.00 -0.89
CA SER A 474 28.05 -24.21 0.17
C SER A 474 29.35 -23.43 -0.11
N PHE A 475 30.14 -23.27 0.95
CA PHE A 475 31.43 -22.58 0.91
C PHE A 475 32.51 -23.53 1.42
N GLU A 476 33.63 -23.62 0.69
CA GLU A 476 34.76 -24.48 1.07
C GLU A 476 35.53 -23.90 2.27
N SER A 477 35.93 -24.76 3.20
CA SER A 477 36.79 -24.45 4.35
C SER A 477 38.29 -24.43 4.01
N ASN A 478 38.63 -23.90 2.83
CA ASN A 478 39.99 -23.89 2.29
C ASN A 478 40.55 -22.46 2.20
N TYR A 479 41.84 -22.29 2.46
CA TYR A 479 42.46 -20.97 2.61
C TYR A 479 42.51 -20.17 1.30
N GLY A 480 42.45 -20.85 0.14
CA GLY A 480 42.31 -20.26 -1.20
C GLY A 480 40.85 -20.12 -1.70
N SER A 481 39.86 -20.63 -0.96
CA SER A 481 38.44 -20.39 -1.26
C SER A 481 38.06 -18.97 -0.87
N THR A 482 36.98 -18.45 -1.44
CA THR A 482 36.33 -17.21 -0.96
C THR A 482 35.10 -17.56 -0.12
N LEU A 483 34.76 -16.69 0.83
CA LEU A 483 33.54 -16.72 1.63
C LEU A 483 32.50 -15.69 1.11
N ILE A 484 32.71 -15.16 -0.10
CA ILE A 484 31.78 -14.27 -0.81
C ILE A 484 31.55 -14.81 -2.23
N LYS A 485 30.29 -14.94 -2.63
CA LYS A 485 29.88 -15.27 -4.00
C LYS A 485 28.95 -14.19 -4.56
N ASP A 486 29.14 -13.80 -5.81
CA ASP A 486 28.32 -12.80 -6.49
C ASP A 486 27.28 -13.47 -7.40
N VAL A 487 26.08 -12.88 -7.45
CA VAL A 487 24.88 -13.43 -8.08
C VAL A 487 24.52 -12.57 -9.30
N TYR A 488 24.37 -13.20 -10.46
CA TYR A 488 24.22 -12.51 -11.74
C TYR A 488 22.97 -12.95 -12.53
N ASN A 489 22.39 -12.00 -13.23
CA ASN A 489 21.36 -12.16 -14.25
C ASN A 489 21.96 -11.78 -15.62
N GLY A 490 22.47 -12.77 -16.36
CA GLY A 490 23.34 -12.50 -17.50
C GLY A 490 24.59 -11.74 -17.04
N ALA A 491 24.80 -10.53 -17.53
CA ALA A 491 25.88 -9.63 -17.10
C ALA A 491 25.52 -8.70 -15.92
N GLN A 492 24.25 -8.64 -15.50
CA GLN A 492 23.81 -7.76 -14.41
C GLN A 492 24.13 -8.39 -13.05
N TRP A 493 24.92 -7.71 -12.22
CA TRP A 493 25.12 -8.09 -10.82
C TRP A 493 23.87 -7.71 -10.00
N VAL A 494 23.22 -8.70 -9.37
CA VAL A 494 21.93 -8.52 -8.67
C VAL A 494 21.98 -8.85 -7.17
N GLY A 495 22.99 -9.58 -6.71
CA GLY A 495 23.10 -9.96 -5.30
C GLY A 495 24.50 -10.45 -4.90
N ARG A 496 24.73 -10.54 -3.60
CA ARG A 496 25.97 -11.05 -2.99
C ARG A 496 25.65 -11.97 -1.82
N ILE A 497 26.17 -13.18 -1.86
CA ILE A 497 26.05 -14.19 -0.79
C ILE A 497 27.34 -14.15 0.03
N CYS A 498 27.22 -13.86 1.32
CA CYS A 498 28.33 -13.82 2.26
C CYS A 498 28.18 -14.96 3.29
N ASN A 499 29.20 -15.79 3.43
CA ASN A 499 29.32 -16.72 4.54
C ASN A 499 30.05 -15.99 5.68
N GLU A 500 29.30 -15.49 6.66
CA GLU A 500 29.77 -14.55 7.68
C GLU A 500 29.42 -14.99 9.10
N TYR A 501 30.17 -14.50 10.09
CA TYR A 501 30.00 -14.91 11.48
C TYR A 501 29.05 -13.96 12.23
N ILE A 502 27.86 -14.47 12.55
CA ILE A 502 26.84 -13.77 13.34
C ILE A 502 26.53 -14.64 14.58
N PRO A 503 27.16 -14.37 15.74
CA PRO A 503 26.91 -15.13 16.96
C PRO A 503 25.49 -15.00 17.54
N LEU A 504 24.67 -14.07 17.01
CA LEU A 504 23.24 -13.96 17.30
C LEU A 504 22.36 -14.95 16.50
N LEU A 505 22.94 -15.67 15.52
CA LEU A 505 22.26 -16.70 14.72
C LEU A 505 22.93 -18.06 14.91
N ASP A 506 24.27 -18.12 14.87
CA ASP A 506 25.04 -19.30 15.27
C ASP A 506 26.32 -18.87 16.00
N ARG A 507 26.44 -19.23 17.29
CA ARG A 507 27.62 -18.93 18.11
C ARG A 507 28.88 -19.69 17.68
N LYS A 508 28.78 -20.76 16.90
CA LYS A 508 29.86 -21.70 16.57
C LYS A 508 30.23 -21.75 15.08
N ASN A 509 29.31 -21.41 14.17
CA ASN A 509 29.55 -21.50 12.72
C ASN A 509 29.27 -20.17 12.00
N ARG A 510 29.65 -20.09 10.73
CA ARG A 510 29.24 -19.01 9.83
C ARG A 510 27.89 -19.33 9.20
N VAL A 511 27.06 -18.31 9.08
CA VAL A 511 25.77 -18.35 8.39
C VAL A 511 25.88 -17.71 7.00
N SER A 512 25.05 -18.16 6.05
CA SER A 512 24.99 -17.57 4.71
C SER A 512 23.91 -16.49 4.66
N ILE A 513 24.33 -15.24 4.43
CA ILE A 513 23.45 -14.08 4.29
C ILE A 513 23.44 -13.62 2.83
N ILE A 514 22.26 -13.37 2.28
CA ILE A 514 22.07 -12.88 0.91
C ILE A 514 21.73 -11.40 0.96
N TYR A 515 22.56 -10.58 0.32
CA TYR A 515 22.39 -9.15 0.19
C TYR A 515 22.01 -8.78 -1.25
N PRO A 516 21.04 -7.89 -1.47
CA PRO A 516 20.73 -7.37 -2.80
C PRO A 516 21.82 -6.38 -3.26
N VAL A 517 21.88 -6.13 -4.57
CA VAL A 517 22.80 -5.17 -5.19
C VAL A 517 22.02 -4.11 -5.95
N LEU A 518 22.28 -2.84 -5.63
CA LEU A 518 21.69 -1.65 -6.26
C LEU A 518 22.80 -0.71 -6.70
N ASN A 519 22.71 -0.12 -7.89
CA ASN A 519 23.76 0.74 -8.47
C ASN A 519 25.19 0.17 -8.33
N ASN A 520 25.35 -1.14 -8.57
CA ASN A 520 26.60 -1.90 -8.38
C ASN A 520 27.21 -1.81 -6.98
N GLN A 521 26.39 -1.65 -5.93
CA GLN A 521 26.78 -1.72 -4.52
C GLN A 521 25.90 -2.71 -3.74
N PRO A 522 26.48 -3.57 -2.89
CA PRO A 522 25.72 -4.50 -2.07
C PRO A 522 25.13 -3.77 -0.85
N LYS A 523 23.82 -3.89 -0.61
CA LYS A 523 23.17 -3.22 0.52
C LYS A 523 23.24 -4.06 1.79
N TYR A 524 24.31 -3.86 2.58
CA TYR A 524 24.56 -4.60 3.82
C TYR A 524 23.58 -4.30 4.98
N ASN A 525 22.74 -3.27 4.83
CA ASN A 525 21.57 -3.03 5.67
C ASN A 525 20.30 -3.80 5.24
N MET A 526 20.33 -4.52 4.10
CA MET A 526 19.18 -5.24 3.52
C MET A 526 19.43 -6.75 3.34
N GLY A 527 20.17 -7.38 4.26
CA GLY A 527 20.48 -8.81 4.18
C GLY A 527 19.30 -9.71 4.57
N ILE A 528 19.26 -10.92 4.02
CA ILE A 528 18.35 -12.00 4.42
C ILE A 528 19.14 -13.24 4.86
N TYR A 529 18.79 -13.74 6.03
CA TYR A 529 19.11 -15.06 6.54
C TYR A 529 17.97 -16.04 6.26
N LEU A 530 18.29 -17.30 5.94
CA LEU A 530 17.35 -18.30 5.41
C LEU A 530 16.68 -19.19 6.46
N GLY A 531 16.94 -18.95 7.75
CA GLY A 531 16.46 -19.77 8.87
C GLY A 531 17.26 -21.06 9.08
N ASP A 532 17.03 -21.70 10.21
CA ASP A 532 17.45 -23.07 10.51
C ASP A 532 16.47 -23.76 11.48
N ALA A 533 16.94 -24.70 12.31
CA ALA A 533 16.11 -25.41 13.30
C ALA A 533 15.89 -24.62 14.61
N THR A 534 16.58 -23.49 14.78
CA THR A 534 16.58 -22.64 15.98
C THR A 534 16.10 -21.22 15.70
N HIS A 535 16.37 -20.70 14.51
CA HIS A 535 15.98 -19.37 14.06
C HIS A 535 15.07 -19.42 12.84
N LYS A 536 14.11 -18.49 12.77
CA LYS A 536 13.36 -18.26 11.54
C LYS A 536 14.24 -17.54 10.51
N PRO A 537 13.86 -17.56 9.23
CA PRO A 537 14.35 -16.58 8.26
C PRO A 537 14.21 -15.16 8.79
N ALA A 538 15.21 -14.31 8.55
CA ALA A 538 15.31 -12.99 9.19
C ALA A 538 15.92 -11.92 8.28
N LYS A 539 15.48 -10.68 8.45
CA LYS A 539 16.22 -9.48 8.00
C LYS A 539 17.51 -9.37 8.83
N VAL A 540 18.60 -9.02 8.17
CA VAL A 540 19.95 -8.86 8.75
C VAL A 540 20.51 -7.53 8.28
N CYS A 541 20.56 -6.55 9.19
CA CYS A 541 20.89 -5.16 8.89
C CYS A 541 22.18 -4.74 9.60
N TRP A 542 23.26 -4.56 8.83
CA TRP A 542 24.52 -3.97 9.30
C TRP A 542 24.54 -2.44 9.12
N ASN A 543 24.94 -1.73 10.17
CA ASN A 543 25.22 -0.30 10.19
C ASN A 543 26.60 -0.09 10.85
N GLY A 544 27.66 -0.10 10.06
CA GLY A 544 29.03 -0.21 10.57
C GLY A 544 29.21 -1.49 11.38
N SER A 545 29.70 -1.35 12.62
CA SER A 545 29.81 -2.45 13.60
C SER A 545 28.51 -2.78 14.35
N LYS A 546 27.41 -2.03 14.13
CA LYS A 546 26.10 -2.34 14.69
C LYS A 546 25.37 -3.34 13.80
N LEU A 547 24.67 -4.27 14.43
CA LEU A 547 23.82 -5.27 13.77
C LEU A 547 22.42 -5.22 14.39
N SER A 548 21.41 -5.27 13.53
CA SER A 548 20.01 -5.49 13.87
C SER A 548 19.48 -6.71 13.12
N ILE A 549 18.64 -7.51 13.76
CA ILE A 549 18.07 -8.75 13.22
C ILE A 549 16.57 -8.77 13.50
N THR A 550 15.76 -9.15 12.51
CA THR A 550 14.30 -9.23 12.65
C THR A 550 13.79 -10.49 11.96
N GLU A 551 13.36 -11.47 12.75
CA GLU A 551 12.73 -12.70 12.22
C GLU A 551 11.41 -12.40 11.51
N LEU A 552 11.16 -13.10 10.39
CA LEU A 552 9.91 -13.01 9.65
C LEU A 552 8.81 -13.78 10.39
N SER A 553 7.79 -13.07 10.88
CA SER A 553 6.73 -13.61 11.75
C SER A 553 6.12 -14.91 11.23
N ASP A 554 5.79 -14.94 9.93
CA ASP A 554 4.96 -15.98 9.32
C ASP A 554 5.81 -17.12 8.74
N ALA A 555 7.13 -17.04 8.86
CA ALA A 555 8.05 -18.05 8.39
C ALA A 555 8.22 -19.21 9.38
N ALA A 556 8.38 -20.42 8.84
CA ALA A 556 8.67 -21.61 9.64
C ALA A 556 10.16 -21.71 10.02
N TYR A 557 10.44 -22.31 11.18
CA TYR A 557 11.78 -22.74 11.59
C TYR A 557 12.27 -23.88 10.69
N LYS A 558 12.93 -23.51 9.58
CA LYS A 558 13.63 -24.42 8.67
C LYS A 558 14.70 -23.64 7.90
N ASN A 559 15.74 -24.34 7.46
CA ASN A 559 16.68 -23.83 6.48
C ASN A 559 16.03 -23.84 5.08
N ASN A 560 15.84 -22.67 4.48
CA ASN A 560 15.26 -22.53 3.15
C ASN A 560 16.37 -22.52 2.09
N SER A 561 16.47 -23.58 1.28
CA SER A 561 17.48 -23.65 0.21
C SER A 561 17.24 -22.65 -0.92
N LYS A 562 15.96 -22.33 -1.18
CA LYS A 562 15.50 -21.52 -2.31
C LYS A 562 15.19 -20.08 -1.92
N VAL A 563 15.68 -19.14 -2.72
CA VAL A 563 15.49 -17.70 -2.55
C VAL A 563 15.33 -17.02 -3.92
N TYR A 564 14.55 -15.95 -3.96
CA TYR A 564 14.30 -15.11 -5.12
C TYR A 564 14.92 -13.72 -4.90
N ILE A 565 15.41 -13.10 -5.98
CA ILE A 565 15.94 -11.73 -5.97
C ILE A 565 15.22 -10.91 -7.05
N ARG A 566 14.61 -9.78 -6.69
CA ARG A 566 14.00 -8.81 -7.63
C ARG A 566 14.41 -7.40 -7.24
N GLY A 567 15.41 -6.87 -7.94
CA GLY A 567 16.07 -5.62 -7.55
C GLY A 567 16.62 -5.72 -6.13
N LYS A 568 16.15 -4.84 -5.26
CA LYS A 568 16.44 -4.83 -3.82
C LYS A 568 15.85 -5.98 -3.00
N ASN A 569 14.85 -6.67 -3.52
CA ASN A 569 14.09 -7.64 -2.73
C ASN A 569 14.77 -8.99 -2.74
N VAL A 570 14.95 -9.57 -1.56
CA VAL A 570 15.39 -10.95 -1.38
C VAL A 570 14.28 -11.68 -0.60
N THR A 571 13.64 -12.66 -1.22
CA THR A 571 12.40 -13.28 -0.69
C THR A 571 12.40 -14.80 -0.81
N LEU A 572 11.66 -15.49 0.06
CA LEU A 572 11.52 -16.96 0.03
C LEU A 572 10.40 -17.45 -0.91
N THR A 573 9.51 -16.54 -1.29
CA THR A 573 8.38 -16.73 -2.20
C THR A 573 8.41 -15.69 -3.31
N THR A 574 7.60 -15.85 -4.35
CA THR A 574 7.46 -14.85 -5.42
C THR A 574 6.06 -14.85 -6.02
N ASP A 575 5.60 -13.68 -6.47
CA ASP A 575 4.41 -13.42 -7.28
C ASP A 575 4.72 -13.48 -8.80
N ALA A 576 5.96 -13.77 -9.18
CA ALA A 576 6.41 -13.68 -10.57
C ALA A 576 5.75 -14.74 -11.48
N LYS A 577 5.11 -14.30 -12.57
CA LYS A 577 4.64 -15.18 -13.66
C LYS A 577 5.80 -15.93 -14.36
N SER A 578 7.03 -15.41 -14.28
CA SER A 578 8.24 -16.05 -14.80
C SER A 578 9.47 -15.68 -13.95
N THR A 579 10.48 -16.56 -13.89
CA THR A 579 11.74 -16.31 -13.18
C THR A 579 12.94 -16.84 -13.97
N VAL A 580 14.11 -16.23 -13.77
CA VAL A 580 15.38 -16.62 -14.39
C VAL A 580 16.28 -17.25 -13.33
N ARG A 581 16.96 -18.35 -13.65
CA ARG A 581 17.92 -18.97 -12.72
C ARG A 581 19.21 -18.14 -12.67
N ALA A 582 19.70 -17.85 -11.47
CA ALA A 582 20.94 -17.10 -11.28
C ALA A 582 22.17 -17.84 -11.83
N ASN A 583 23.11 -17.08 -12.40
CA ASN A 583 24.52 -17.46 -12.39
C ASN A 583 25.13 -17.05 -11.03
N ILE A 584 26.08 -17.82 -10.49
CA ILE A 584 26.71 -17.56 -9.18
C ILE A 584 28.21 -17.82 -9.28
N GLU A 585 29.00 -16.81 -8.96
CA GLU A 585 30.45 -16.82 -9.19
C GLU A 585 31.26 -16.53 -7.91
N ASP A 586 32.47 -17.08 -7.83
CA ASP A 586 33.39 -16.90 -6.70
C ASP A 586 33.95 -15.46 -6.68
N ARG A 587 33.52 -14.62 -5.73
CA ARG A 587 34.05 -13.26 -5.63
C ARG A 587 35.43 -13.27 -4.96
N LYS A 588 36.46 -13.18 -5.79
CA LYS A 588 37.88 -13.01 -5.39
C LYS A 588 38.38 -11.61 -5.76
N LEU A 589 39.47 -11.19 -5.12
CA LEU A 589 40.24 -9.99 -5.48
C LEU A 589 41.56 -10.44 -6.12
N THR A 590 41.92 -9.90 -7.28
CA THR A 590 43.21 -10.19 -7.92
C THR A 590 44.14 -8.99 -7.76
N LEU A 591 45.36 -9.22 -7.26
CA LEU A 591 46.40 -8.20 -7.07
C LEU A 591 47.73 -8.82 -7.54
N GLY A 592 48.30 -8.26 -8.61
CA GLY A 592 49.40 -8.91 -9.34
C GLY A 592 49.01 -10.32 -9.79
N ASP A 593 49.96 -11.26 -9.68
CA ASP A 593 49.76 -12.68 -10.02
C ASP A 593 48.89 -13.46 -9.02
N TRP A 594 48.41 -12.82 -7.94
CA TRP A 594 47.74 -13.50 -6.83
C TRP A 594 46.22 -13.21 -6.79
N SER A 595 45.42 -14.28 -6.74
CA SER A 595 43.98 -14.21 -6.46
C SER A 595 43.69 -14.53 -5.00
N TYR A 596 43.05 -13.59 -4.29
CA TYR A 596 42.77 -13.64 -2.87
C TYR A 596 41.29 -13.97 -2.63
N GLY A 597 41.04 -15.01 -1.83
CA GLY A 597 39.72 -15.26 -1.25
C GLY A 597 39.32 -14.12 -0.30
N LEU A 598 38.04 -13.77 -0.29
CA LEU A 598 37.48 -12.66 0.47
C LEU A 598 36.53 -13.15 1.56
N VAL A 599 36.32 -12.35 2.60
CA VAL A 599 35.33 -12.60 3.65
C VAL A 599 34.69 -11.28 4.08
N LYS A 600 33.39 -11.29 4.38
CA LYS A 600 32.70 -10.14 4.97
C LYS A 600 32.71 -10.26 6.49
N ILE A 601 33.10 -9.19 7.16
CA ILE A 601 33.10 -9.05 8.61
C ILE A 601 32.50 -7.68 8.90
N MET A 602 31.34 -7.67 9.57
CA MET A 602 30.50 -6.46 9.69
C MET A 602 30.12 -5.93 8.30
N ASP A 603 30.19 -4.62 8.09
CA ASP A 603 30.02 -3.91 6.83
C ASP A 603 31.20 -4.07 5.83
N LYS A 604 32.33 -4.64 6.26
CA LYS A 604 33.60 -4.59 5.51
C LYS A 604 33.98 -5.92 4.85
N ILE A 605 34.58 -5.83 3.66
CA ILE A 605 35.21 -6.97 2.98
C ILE A 605 36.71 -6.98 3.31
N TRP A 606 37.22 -8.14 3.70
CA TRP A 606 38.63 -8.38 4.05
C TRP A 606 39.24 -9.47 3.14
N THR A 607 40.55 -9.41 2.92
CA THR A 607 41.30 -10.54 2.35
C THR A 607 41.48 -11.64 3.39
N LYS A 608 41.06 -12.89 3.09
CA LYS A 608 41.24 -14.05 4.00
C LYS A 608 42.72 -14.36 4.25
N LEU A 609 43.54 -14.12 3.23
CA LEU A 609 44.99 -14.32 3.21
C LEU A 609 45.74 -13.00 3.39
N ASN A 610 46.99 -13.12 3.80
CA ASN A 610 47.95 -12.03 3.83
C ASN A 610 48.39 -11.71 2.39
N TYR A 611 48.68 -10.44 2.11
CA TYR A 611 49.25 -9.99 0.83
C TYR A 611 50.58 -10.70 0.53
N ARG A 612 50.85 -10.98 -0.75
CA ARG A 612 52.01 -11.77 -1.22
C ARG A 612 52.80 -11.12 -2.36
N ASP A 613 52.21 -10.13 -3.03
CA ASP A 613 52.88 -9.34 -4.05
C ASP A 613 53.79 -8.29 -3.38
N GLN A 614 54.89 -7.94 -4.05
CA GLN A 614 55.92 -7.03 -3.55
C GLN A 614 55.80 -5.63 -4.17
N THR A 615 54.70 -5.30 -4.85
CA THR A 615 54.47 -3.98 -5.47
C THR A 615 53.38 -3.17 -4.78
N GLY A 616 53.52 -1.85 -4.79
CA GLY A 616 52.50 -0.88 -4.33
C GLY A 616 51.54 -0.43 -5.44
N SER A 617 50.55 0.38 -5.08
CA SER A 617 49.61 1.02 -6.04
C SER A 617 50.26 2.02 -7.00
N ASP A 618 51.47 2.49 -6.68
CA ASP A 618 52.34 3.32 -7.51
C ASP A 618 53.40 2.51 -8.30
N GLY A 619 53.42 1.18 -8.16
CA GLY A 619 54.46 0.31 -8.69
C GLY A 619 55.75 0.28 -7.86
N THR A 620 55.81 0.94 -6.70
CA THR A 620 56.99 0.89 -5.80
C THR A 620 57.22 -0.54 -5.31
N PHE A 621 58.45 -1.04 -5.46
CA PHE A 621 58.83 -2.37 -4.99
C PHE A 621 59.18 -2.35 -3.49
N TYR A 622 58.40 -3.10 -2.70
CA TYR A 622 58.56 -3.28 -1.27
C TYR A 622 59.12 -4.67 -0.96
N LYS A 623 60.35 -4.73 -0.45
CA LYS A 623 61.00 -5.99 -0.07
C LYS A 623 60.25 -6.71 1.06
N GLY A 624 59.44 -7.69 0.67
CA GLY A 624 58.86 -8.67 1.60
C GLY A 624 59.91 -9.64 2.13
N TRP A 625 59.61 -10.27 3.27
CA TRP A 625 60.36 -11.40 3.81
C TRP A 625 59.47 -12.64 3.85
N TRP A 626 60.12 -13.81 3.82
CA TRP A 626 59.50 -15.13 3.82
C TRP A 626 60.07 -15.93 4.98
N SER A 627 59.22 -16.73 5.64
CA SER A 627 59.61 -17.64 6.71
C SER A 627 59.26 -19.05 6.27
N ASP A 628 60.24 -19.96 6.23
CA ASP A 628 60.02 -21.36 5.84
C ASP A 628 59.03 -22.09 6.75
N TYR A 629 58.78 -21.55 7.94
CA TYR A 629 57.84 -22.07 8.95
C TYR A 629 56.43 -21.45 8.86
N SER A 630 56.19 -20.45 8.00
CA SER A 630 54.86 -19.87 7.81
C SER A 630 54.57 -19.57 6.33
N THR A 631 53.42 -19.99 5.83
CA THR A 631 53.00 -19.81 4.43
C THR A 631 52.55 -18.36 4.10
N SER A 632 53.35 -17.39 4.56
CA SER A 632 53.02 -15.97 4.74
C SER A 632 54.20 -15.10 4.28
N PHE A 633 53.93 -14.11 3.43
CA PHE A 633 54.84 -12.97 3.29
C PHE A 633 54.63 -11.97 4.44
N GLY A 634 55.70 -11.29 4.85
CA GLY A 634 55.67 -10.19 5.81
C GLY A 634 56.38 -8.94 5.27
N PHE A 635 55.80 -7.76 5.49
CA PHE A 635 56.30 -6.47 4.97
C PHE A 635 56.82 -5.58 6.10
N THR A 636 57.86 -4.79 5.83
CA THR A 636 58.44 -3.93 6.87
C THR A 636 57.44 -2.88 7.33
N LEU A 637 57.43 -2.55 8.62
CA LEU A 637 56.53 -1.52 9.16
C LEU A 637 56.70 -0.17 8.42
N TYR A 638 57.90 0.11 7.93
CA TYR A 638 58.16 1.26 7.06
C TYR A 638 57.42 1.19 5.72
N ALA A 639 57.41 0.02 5.06
CA ALA A 639 56.66 -0.20 3.82
C ALA A 639 55.15 -0.02 4.06
N VAL A 640 54.57 -0.71 5.05
CA VAL A 640 53.12 -0.68 5.31
C VAL A 640 52.60 0.72 5.70
N ARG A 641 53.49 1.60 6.18
CA ARG A 641 53.19 3.01 6.50
C ARG A 641 53.24 3.97 5.30
N GLN A 642 53.63 3.52 4.10
CA GLN A 642 53.61 4.35 2.89
C GLN A 642 52.18 4.47 2.33
N PRO A 643 51.74 5.66 1.87
CA PRO A 643 50.41 5.84 1.27
C PRO A 643 50.14 4.95 0.05
N SER A 644 51.17 4.59 -0.70
CA SER A 644 51.08 3.73 -1.90
C SER A 644 51.31 2.24 -1.63
N PHE A 645 51.56 1.83 -0.38
CA PHE A 645 51.65 0.40 -0.06
C PHE A 645 50.34 -0.36 -0.29
N PRO A 646 49.16 0.09 0.19
CA PRO A 646 47.91 -0.56 -0.19
C PRO A 646 47.65 -0.40 -1.70
N PRO A 647 47.21 -1.46 -2.39
CA PRO A 647 46.70 -1.38 -3.76
C PRO A 647 45.50 -0.45 -3.90
N ILE A 648 45.20 -0.05 -5.14
CA ILE A 648 44.05 0.81 -5.45
C ILE A 648 42.75 0.10 -5.00
N GLY A 649 41.88 0.82 -4.31
CA GLY A 649 40.64 0.25 -3.73
C GLY A 649 40.85 -0.57 -2.46
N CYS A 650 42.05 -0.57 -1.86
CA CYS A 650 42.34 -1.24 -0.59
C CYS A 650 42.79 -0.24 0.50
N LYS A 651 42.69 -0.65 1.76
CA LYS A 651 43.36 0.00 2.91
C LYS A 651 43.97 -1.02 3.86
N VAL A 652 45.06 -0.64 4.51
CA VAL A 652 45.60 -1.36 5.67
C VAL A 652 44.60 -1.26 6.84
N PRO A 653 44.25 -2.37 7.52
CA PRO A 653 43.46 -2.37 8.74
C PRO A 653 44.11 -1.56 9.86
N LYS A 654 43.32 -0.69 10.51
CA LYS A 654 43.72 0.08 11.68
C LYS A 654 43.44 -0.69 12.96
N SER A 655 44.06 -0.25 14.05
CA SER A 655 43.76 -0.67 15.43
C SER A 655 42.25 -0.69 15.72
N SER A 656 41.54 0.35 15.30
CA SER A 656 40.09 0.48 15.44
C SER A 656 39.26 -0.52 14.62
N ASP A 657 39.76 -1.00 13.46
CA ASP A 657 39.02 -2.01 12.68
C ASP A 657 38.98 -3.35 13.44
N TYR A 658 40.04 -3.72 14.16
CA TYR A 658 40.08 -4.91 15.01
C TYR A 658 39.37 -4.73 16.36
N GLN A 659 39.52 -3.57 16.99
CA GLN A 659 38.82 -3.27 18.25
C GLN A 659 37.30 -3.37 18.06
N ASN A 660 36.74 -2.79 16.99
CA ASN A 660 35.32 -2.90 16.66
C ASN A 660 34.83 -4.36 16.61
N ILE A 661 35.60 -5.26 15.98
CA ILE A 661 35.26 -6.69 15.90
C ILE A 661 35.19 -7.29 17.31
N ILE A 662 36.18 -7.00 18.16
CA ILE A 662 36.24 -7.52 19.53
C ILE A 662 35.11 -6.96 20.40
N ASP A 663 34.83 -5.65 20.31
CA ASP A 663 33.71 -5.00 21.03
C ASP A 663 32.36 -5.62 20.66
N TYR A 664 32.15 -5.93 19.37
CA TYR A 664 30.96 -6.63 18.89
C TYR A 664 30.88 -8.06 19.43
N LEU A 665 31.97 -8.82 19.46
CA LEU A 665 31.97 -10.18 20.02
C LEU A 665 31.70 -10.17 21.54
N VAL A 666 32.34 -9.26 22.28
CA VAL A 666 32.08 -9.06 23.72
C VAL A 666 30.62 -8.64 23.97
N LYS A 667 30.08 -7.69 23.21
CA LYS A 667 28.69 -7.22 23.33
C LYS A 667 27.68 -8.35 23.09
N ASN A 668 27.97 -9.28 22.19
CA ASN A 668 27.13 -10.46 21.93
C ASN A 668 27.45 -11.64 22.87
N GLY A 669 28.14 -11.38 23.99
CA GLY A 669 28.31 -12.35 25.07
C GLY A 669 29.28 -13.49 24.76
N LEU A 670 30.28 -13.28 23.90
CA LEU A 670 31.40 -14.20 23.79
C LEU A 670 32.40 -13.96 24.94
N ASN A 671 32.85 -15.04 25.54
CA ASN A 671 33.96 -15.01 26.48
C ASN A 671 35.32 -14.98 25.75
N GLY A 672 36.40 -14.64 26.47
CA GLY A 672 37.73 -14.49 25.87
C GLY A 672 38.23 -15.71 25.07
N SER A 673 37.91 -16.94 25.48
CA SER A 673 38.25 -18.15 24.70
C SER A 673 37.47 -18.23 23.38
N GLU A 674 36.17 -17.92 23.40
CA GLU A 674 35.35 -17.86 22.17
C GLU A 674 35.89 -16.77 21.21
N ILE A 675 36.31 -15.61 21.75
CA ILE A 675 36.96 -14.55 20.96
C ILE A 675 38.31 -15.03 20.40
N SER A 676 39.11 -15.75 21.18
CA SER A 676 40.37 -16.35 20.72
C SER A 676 40.15 -17.31 19.55
N ASP A 677 39.19 -18.22 19.68
CA ASP A 677 38.91 -19.25 18.67
C ASP A 677 38.15 -18.66 17.44
N ALA A 678 37.57 -17.46 17.57
CA ALA A 678 37.02 -16.72 16.44
C ALA A 678 38.09 -16.19 15.46
N PHE A 679 39.26 -15.82 15.98
CA PHE A 679 40.40 -15.36 15.19
C PHE A 679 41.38 -16.50 14.82
N ILE A 680 41.58 -17.47 15.71
CA ILE A 680 42.70 -18.42 15.66
C ILE A 680 42.20 -19.85 15.34
N GLY A 681 42.78 -20.45 14.30
CA GLY A 681 42.54 -21.85 13.92
C GLY A 681 42.87 -22.12 12.45
N ASN A 682 42.26 -23.16 11.87
CA ASN A 682 42.09 -23.24 10.41
C ASN A 682 41.04 -22.19 10.01
N GLU A 683 41.52 -20.97 9.72
CA GLU A 683 40.74 -19.77 9.36
C GLU A 683 39.78 -19.21 10.43
N GLY A 684 39.56 -19.91 11.55
CA GLY A 684 38.67 -19.46 12.63
C GLY A 684 37.20 -19.35 12.18
N VAL A 685 36.32 -18.89 13.07
CA VAL A 685 34.92 -18.62 12.66
C VAL A 685 34.79 -17.29 11.90
N LEU A 686 35.67 -16.30 12.12
CA LEU A 686 35.74 -15.07 11.31
C LEU A 686 36.21 -15.31 9.87
N GLY A 687 36.71 -16.50 9.52
CA GLY A 687 37.01 -16.88 8.14
C GLY A 687 38.32 -16.32 7.57
N TYR A 688 39.21 -15.81 8.42
CA TYR A 688 40.57 -15.41 8.07
C TYR A 688 41.56 -15.90 9.13
N ARG A 689 42.73 -16.38 8.71
CA ARG A 689 43.68 -17.08 9.59
C ARG A 689 44.53 -16.11 10.41
N ALA A 690 44.15 -15.77 11.64
CA ALA A 690 45.12 -15.17 12.57
C ALA A 690 46.22 -16.20 12.93
N ILE A 691 47.43 -15.70 13.20
CA ILE A 691 48.56 -16.52 13.63
C ILE A 691 48.60 -16.50 15.16
N ARG A 692 48.85 -17.66 15.77
CA ARG A 692 48.96 -17.83 17.22
C ARG A 692 50.40 -17.62 17.66
N HIS A 693 50.60 -16.84 18.73
CA HIS A 693 51.84 -16.83 19.50
C HIS A 693 51.68 -17.79 20.67
N ASP A 694 52.52 -18.81 20.78
CA ASP A 694 52.60 -19.69 21.95
C ASP A 694 53.94 -19.48 22.64
N ASN A 695 53.94 -19.30 23.96
CA ASN A 695 55.15 -19.11 24.76
C ASN A 695 55.91 -20.44 25.03
N GLY A 696 55.71 -21.44 24.18
CA GLY A 696 56.44 -22.72 24.20
C GLY A 696 57.66 -22.63 23.27
N ALA A 697 58.76 -23.26 23.66
CA ALA A 697 60.05 -23.09 22.98
C ALA A 697 60.16 -23.86 21.64
N ASP A 698 59.54 -23.32 20.59
CA ASP A 698 59.97 -23.53 19.19
C ASP A 698 59.73 -22.25 18.39
N LYS A 699 60.67 -21.89 17.51
CA LYS A 699 60.77 -20.53 16.98
C LYS A 699 59.75 -20.21 15.88
N VAL A 700 58.84 -19.28 16.18
CA VAL A 700 58.12 -18.50 15.17
C VAL A 700 58.28 -17.02 15.53
N ASP A 701 59.12 -16.30 14.79
CA ASP A 701 59.28 -14.86 14.97
C ASP A 701 57.96 -14.13 14.66
N TYR A 702 57.37 -13.50 15.67
CA TYR A 702 57.11 -12.04 15.71
C TYR A 702 56.83 -11.55 17.15
N TRP A 703 57.93 -11.41 17.91
CA TRP A 703 58.10 -10.48 19.05
C TRP A 703 57.16 -10.57 20.27
N THR A 704 57.45 -11.58 21.09
CA THR A 704 57.76 -11.49 22.54
C THR A 704 57.50 -10.18 23.30
N SER A 705 56.96 -10.33 24.52
CA SER A 705 56.94 -9.32 25.59
C SER A 705 58.34 -8.90 26.07
N ASP A 706 58.55 -7.59 26.21
CA ASP A 706 59.64 -6.95 26.96
C ASP A 706 59.04 -5.74 27.70
N GLU A 707 59.26 -5.56 29.00
CA GLU A 707 58.50 -4.59 29.80
C GLU A 707 58.84 -3.13 29.46
N GLY A 708 57.83 -2.34 29.04
CA GLY A 708 57.94 -0.88 28.92
C GLY A 708 58.12 -0.30 27.51
N ALA A 709 57.74 -1.03 26.46
CA ALA A 709 57.68 -0.54 25.07
C ALA A 709 56.52 -1.19 24.26
N ASP A 710 55.31 -1.21 24.84
CA ASP A 710 54.13 -1.83 24.21
C ASP A 710 53.81 -1.27 22.82
N PRO A 711 53.67 -2.13 21.80
CA PRO A 711 52.74 -1.89 20.71
C PRO A 711 51.31 -1.74 21.23
N MET A 712 50.44 -1.01 20.53
CA MET A 712 48.99 -1.13 20.71
C MET A 712 48.49 -2.46 20.12
N MET A 713 48.93 -3.56 20.74
CA MET A 713 48.28 -4.85 20.63
C MET A 713 46.84 -4.69 21.13
N VAL A 714 45.85 -5.17 20.39
CA VAL A 714 44.52 -5.34 20.97
C VAL A 714 44.58 -6.57 21.90
N ARG A 715 45.04 -6.33 23.13
CA ARG A 715 45.38 -7.34 24.13
C ARG A 715 44.13 -7.81 24.86
N VAL A 716 43.45 -8.81 24.31
CA VAL A 716 42.34 -9.46 25.01
C VAL A 716 42.92 -10.40 26.06
N GLU A 717 42.91 -9.96 27.32
CA GLU A 717 43.28 -10.81 28.46
C GLU A 717 42.16 -11.78 28.78
N THR A 718 42.34 -13.02 28.32
CA THR A 718 41.50 -14.15 28.69
C THR A 718 42.23 -14.92 29.80
N GLY A 719 41.53 -15.42 30.82
CA GLY A 719 42.15 -16.03 32.01
C GLY A 719 43.02 -17.28 31.78
N LYS A 720 43.25 -17.70 30.52
CA LYS A 720 44.19 -18.76 30.12
C LYS A 720 44.96 -18.48 28.81
N ARG A 721 44.72 -17.36 28.11
CA ARG A 721 45.32 -17.02 26.81
C ARG A 721 45.33 -15.50 26.60
N THR A 722 46.38 -14.96 25.99
CA THR A 722 46.40 -13.57 25.50
C THR A 722 46.28 -13.58 23.98
N ILE A 723 45.32 -12.85 23.43
CA ILE A 723 45.29 -12.55 21.99
C ILE A 723 46.14 -11.30 21.77
N ALA A 724 47.12 -11.37 20.87
CA ALA A 724 47.88 -10.21 20.41
C ALA A 724 47.58 -9.98 18.92
N VAL A 725 46.65 -9.06 18.63
CA VAL A 725 46.49 -8.54 17.26
C VAL A 725 47.35 -7.29 17.13
N ILE A 726 48.36 -7.34 16.26
CA ILE A 726 49.22 -6.19 15.94
C ILE A 726 48.67 -5.51 14.66
N PRO A 727 47.99 -4.35 14.77
CA PRO A 727 47.60 -3.56 13.61
C PRO A 727 48.82 -2.85 13.02
N ALA A 728 48.97 -2.87 11.70
CA ALA A 728 50.17 -2.37 11.01
C ALA A 728 50.16 -0.85 10.75
N ASP A 729 49.55 -0.06 11.64
CA ASP A 729 49.34 1.38 11.45
C ASP A 729 50.44 2.28 12.07
N LYS A 730 50.20 3.60 12.12
CA LYS A 730 51.16 4.59 12.64
C LYS A 730 51.09 4.78 14.16
N SER A 731 49.95 4.47 14.79
CA SER A 731 49.70 4.63 16.23
C SER A 731 50.25 3.47 17.06
N SER A 732 50.44 2.31 16.44
CA SER A 732 50.46 1.04 17.15
C SER A 732 51.82 0.51 17.64
N ILE A 733 52.94 1.22 17.50
CA ILE A 733 54.28 0.74 17.91
C ILE A 733 55.15 1.89 18.45
N ASP A 734 55.76 1.72 19.64
CA ASP A 734 56.73 2.65 20.24
C ASP A 734 57.95 2.86 19.32
N LYS A 735 58.42 4.11 19.26
CA LYS A 735 59.65 4.51 18.60
C LYS A 735 60.87 3.70 19.07
N LYS A 736 60.94 3.32 20.35
CA LYS A 736 62.02 2.46 20.88
C LYS A 736 62.07 1.07 20.24
N ALA A 737 60.95 0.54 19.75
CA ALA A 737 60.94 -0.73 19.04
C ALA A 737 61.48 -0.57 17.61
N GLN A 738 61.20 0.55 16.95
CA GLN A 738 61.78 0.87 15.64
C GLN A 738 63.32 0.92 15.71
N ASP A 739 63.87 1.57 16.74
CA ASP A 739 65.31 1.78 16.89
C ASP A 739 66.10 0.48 17.21
N LYS A 740 65.42 -0.61 17.61
CA LYS A 740 66.03 -1.90 17.98
C LYS A 740 65.95 -3.00 16.90
N ASN A 741 65.42 -2.71 15.70
CA ASN A 741 65.11 -3.72 14.66
C ASN A 741 64.04 -4.77 15.12
N ILE A 742 63.26 -4.42 16.15
CA ILE A 742 62.19 -5.25 16.72
C ILE A 742 60.95 -5.17 15.82
N GLY A 743 60.35 -6.31 15.49
CA GLY A 743 59.14 -6.37 14.63
C GLY A 743 59.39 -6.01 13.16
N ALA A 744 60.54 -6.39 12.60
CA ALA A 744 61.01 -5.94 11.28
C ALA A 744 60.06 -6.21 10.10
N HIS A 745 59.16 -7.20 10.19
CA HIS A 745 58.19 -7.56 9.13
C HIS A 745 56.81 -7.90 9.74
N ASN A 746 55.72 -7.63 9.03
CA ASN A 746 54.34 -7.84 9.49
C ASN A 746 53.46 -8.51 8.42
N PRO A 747 52.60 -9.48 8.77
CA PRO A 747 51.62 -10.06 7.85
C PRO A 747 50.47 -9.08 7.57
N VAL A 748 50.44 -8.47 6.40
CA VAL A 748 49.39 -7.48 6.04
C VAL A 748 48.20 -8.15 5.37
N ARG A 749 46.99 -7.77 5.79
CA ARG A 749 45.73 -8.00 5.06
C ARG A 749 45.19 -6.67 4.57
N PHE A 750 44.25 -6.69 3.64
CA PHE A 750 43.55 -5.48 3.22
C PHE A 750 42.06 -5.57 3.52
N ILE A 751 41.51 -4.41 3.88
CA ILE A 751 40.07 -4.12 3.77
C ILE A 751 39.88 -3.45 2.41
N LEU A 752 38.83 -3.83 1.68
CA LEU A 752 38.44 -3.14 0.45
C LEU A 752 37.68 -1.87 0.81
N ASN A 753 37.92 -0.79 0.06
CA ASN A 753 37.25 0.51 0.19
C ASN A 753 35.95 0.57 -0.61
#